data_AF-A0A8H7QNN8-F1
#
_entry.id   AF-A0A8H7QNN8-F1
#
_cell.length_a   1.000
_cell.length_b   1.000
_cell.length_c   1.000
_cell.angle_alpha   90.00
_cell.angle_beta   90.00
_cell.angle_gamma   90.00
#
_symmetry.space_group_name_H-M   'P 1'
#
loop_
_entity.id
_entity.type
_entity.pdbx_description
1 polymer ?
#
loop_
_entity_poly.entity_id
_entity_poly.type
_entity_poly.pdbx_seq_one_letter_code
_entity_poly.pdbx_strand_id
1 'polypeptide(L)'
;MNETLEKAGQELRSTNRPMYGASSIRVNNTTYIYGGFYNVAPWNKEAMWILSDTLELKQVETNPMASPAVIFHTLSSLDPHTMFSFGGHGDQGGELLRYYRFNFHQSEWTPLQKKEMAPVERFWHTTVQFDQTVYLYGGSNRTTGFGDMWKYRGDLDRWTEIQQAHPQSRCGHTSTITTDGKMIVLGGFDCSITSFSSSKDKLLYPLSSASIFNTVTTQWYDQPLIGSIPSDRTFHTAVKMDEKIVICGGQDARVEPFQTYISGKQMSAVLDINEWQWTRVPMSHYQPPPTSFSIATIVNHTKMVYGLGLNSHSAKDGIYVLDTLTQEWIPPTRIGKGDLKRTRVPTSAILFLVLFAVILSLLLSIFWILRKYKAHVFQSLKKSVWNPRAGEPLWAEISRFIFRSFFFAVFMMMSVILLVQVQDSPMIDQVHRDEHTTLLAPHLRFCFDGWKSVVLQCTTNFGASCNEHLEDMTPQVQGNLNYYGYALTCYLFKGDTLLLGPDRWTSHGTSLQFYYYGETLNQSIVHVESYSPLHDPNLPVYGLSGEFDGWYTEDENAKFQASEQGNLKTQNVFHLESTRASQIGYRYGRREKMDRTLWNSIGFGTRRMMMHDIETVQYQTTTMTDLTLVEESLPLVGSLHVFPTSYHTRVMREQRAFTVIGGMGMIGGIFGLMIGFQASVFGYRPRSPWGIVHRWTVGWMRKSLLDGLRARFSKKDLHIPIVHPIHHGKEEHRMARLEERLHMFEFLFQAYYIDDEVFRSLGSSSGSSNGNGEGV
;
A
#
# COMPACT_ATOMS: atom_id res chain seq x y z
N MET A 1 -9.23 9.12 -8.96
CA MET A 1 -7.83 9.56 -8.88
C MET A 1 -7.01 8.38 -9.39
N ASN A 2 -6.58 8.43 -10.65
CA ASN A 2 -5.55 7.53 -11.15
C ASN A 2 -4.23 8.10 -10.66
N GLU A 3 -3.79 7.69 -9.47
CA GLU A 3 -2.38 7.81 -9.12
C GLU A 3 -1.64 6.86 -10.05
N THR A 4 -1.16 7.43 -11.15
CA THR A 4 -0.16 6.78 -12.00
C THR A 4 1.03 6.49 -11.09
N LEU A 5 1.36 5.20 -10.89
CA LEU A 5 2.62 4.80 -10.28
C LEU A 5 3.73 5.61 -10.96
N GLU A 6 4.39 6.49 -10.21
CA GLU A 6 5.52 7.25 -10.75
C GLU A 6 6.58 6.25 -11.22
N LYS A 7 6.92 6.31 -12.51
CA LYS A 7 8.00 5.51 -13.07
C LYS A 7 9.29 5.81 -12.29
N ALA A 8 10.02 4.75 -11.93
CA ALA A 8 11.26 4.90 -11.17
C ALA A 8 12.31 5.63 -12.01
N GLY A 9 12.82 6.77 -11.53
CA GLY A 9 13.93 7.50 -12.16
C GLY A 9 13.54 8.57 -13.18
N GLN A 10 14.49 9.49 -13.44
CA GLN A 10 14.35 10.51 -14.48
C GLN A 10 14.31 9.83 -15.85
N GLU A 11 13.11 9.40 -16.29
CA GLU A 11 12.89 9.02 -17.67
C GLU A 11 13.06 10.28 -18.52
N LEU A 12 14.24 10.46 -19.13
CA LEU A 12 14.64 11.63 -19.93
C LEU A 12 13.85 11.79 -21.25
N ARG A 13 12.63 11.25 -21.31
CA ARG A 13 11.83 10.85 -22.49
C ARG A 13 12.16 9.42 -22.89
N SER A 14 11.12 8.59 -22.91
CA SER A 14 11.17 7.28 -23.56
C SER A 14 11.42 7.50 -25.06
N THR A 15 12.20 6.62 -25.68
CA THR A 15 12.35 6.55 -27.16
C THR A 15 11.00 6.27 -27.85
N ASN A 16 9.94 5.98 -27.08
CA ASN A 16 8.66 5.38 -27.46
C ASN A 16 8.85 4.06 -28.22
N ARG A 17 10.05 3.46 -28.14
CA ARG A 17 10.46 2.26 -28.86
C ARG A 17 11.27 1.37 -27.92
N PRO A 18 10.66 0.31 -27.38
CA PRO A 18 11.38 -0.71 -26.63
C PRO A 18 12.54 -1.26 -27.45
N MET A 19 13.76 -1.20 -26.90
CA MET A 19 14.98 -1.52 -27.63
C MET A 19 15.97 -2.26 -26.74
N TYR A 20 16.65 -3.27 -27.27
CA TYR A 20 17.74 -3.97 -26.58
C TYR A 20 18.82 -4.37 -27.56
N GLY A 21 20.04 -4.59 -27.06
CA GLY A 21 21.20 -4.90 -27.91
C GLY A 21 21.65 -3.74 -28.80
N ALA A 22 21.24 -2.51 -28.46
CA ALA A 22 21.78 -1.31 -29.05
C ALA A 22 23.18 -1.02 -28.49
N SER A 23 23.91 -0.12 -29.15
CA SER A 23 25.20 0.35 -28.70
C SER A 23 25.19 1.88 -28.60
N SER A 24 25.99 2.41 -27.68
CA SER A 24 26.10 3.86 -27.46
C SER A 24 27.54 4.29 -27.39
N ILE A 25 27.86 5.43 -28.00
CA ILE A 25 29.19 6.04 -27.97
C ILE A 25 29.07 7.56 -27.82
N ARG A 26 30.01 8.17 -27.10
CA ARG A 26 30.17 9.62 -27.07
C ARG A 26 31.24 10.02 -28.08
N VAL A 27 30.89 10.91 -29.00
CA VAL A 27 31.83 11.52 -29.93
C VAL A 27 31.70 13.03 -29.80
N ASN A 28 32.82 13.71 -29.54
CA ASN A 28 32.86 15.13 -29.19
C ASN A 28 31.98 15.42 -27.95
N ASN A 29 30.94 16.26 -28.13
CA ASN A 29 29.98 16.64 -27.08
C ASN A 29 28.59 16.02 -27.28
N THR A 30 28.54 14.93 -28.05
CA THR A 30 27.28 14.33 -28.47
C THR A 30 27.32 12.82 -28.24
N THR A 31 26.31 12.31 -27.54
CA THR A 31 26.13 10.88 -27.34
C THR A 31 25.23 10.34 -28.44
N TYR A 32 25.69 9.29 -29.11
CA TYR A 32 24.97 8.58 -30.17
C TYR A 32 24.53 7.21 -29.68
N ILE A 33 23.30 6.84 -29.98
CA ILE A 33 22.74 5.51 -29.71
C ILE A 33 22.23 4.96 -31.05
N TYR A 34 22.64 3.74 -31.39
CA TYR A 34 22.31 3.14 -32.68
C TYR A 34 22.07 1.63 -32.55
N GLY A 35 21.34 1.08 -33.52
CA GLY A 35 21.00 -0.34 -33.65
C GLY A 35 20.05 -0.87 -32.58
N GLY A 36 20.12 -2.17 -32.34
CA GLY A 36 19.23 -2.90 -31.43
C GLY A 36 18.01 -3.49 -32.13
N PHE A 37 17.27 -4.33 -31.40
CA PHE A 37 16.01 -4.92 -31.86
C PHE A 37 14.83 -4.11 -31.33
N TYR A 38 13.83 -3.88 -32.19
CA TYR A 38 12.51 -3.38 -31.81
C TYR A 38 11.41 -4.15 -32.58
N ASN A 39 10.28 -4.41 -31.93
CA ASN A 39 9.20 -5.28 -32.43
C ASN A 39 8.31 -4.63 -33.51
N VAL A 40 8.90 -3.89 -34.47
CA VAL A 40 8.16 -3.22 -35.55
C VAL A 40 8.88 -3.47 -36.87
N ALA A 41 8.25 -4.24 -37.76
CA ALA A 41 8.70 -4.36 -39.14
C ALA A 41 8.46 -3.04 -39.92
N PRO A 42 9.30 -2.69 -40.91
CA PRO A 42 10.52 -3.39 -41.32
C PRO A 42 11.71 -3.01 -40.44
N TRP A 43 12.53 -4.01 -40.14
CA TRP A 43 13.75 -3.93 -39.36
C TRP A 43 14.66 -2.76 -39.77
N ASN A 44 15.02 -1.95 -38.78
CA ASN A 44 16.25 -1.17 -38.60
C ASN A 44 16.73 -0.26 -39.74
N LYS A 45 15.96 0.78 -40.08
CA LYS A 45 16.44 1.79 -41.06
C LYS A 45 16.52 3.24 -40.55
N GLU A 46 15.93 3.58 -39.40
CA GLU A 46 15.55 5.00 -39.18
C GLU A 46 15.88 5.65 -37.83
N ALA A 47 16.58 5.02 -36.89
CA ALA A 47 16.69 5.63 -35.55
C ALA A 47 18.12 5.60 -34.98
N MET A 48 18.96 6.50 -35.49
CA MET A 48 20.05 7.03 -34.69
C MET A 48 19.47 8.02 -33.69
N TRP A 49 19.73 7.83 -32.41
CA TRP A 49 19.36 8.78 -31.38
C TRP A 49 20.58 9.58 -30.95
N ILE A 50 20.36 10.87 -30.77
CA ILE A 50 21.34 11.79 -30.24
C ILE A 50 20.87 12.28 -28.88
N LEU A 51 21.78 12.26 -27.91
CA LEU A 51 21.63 12.88 -26.62
C LEU A 51 22.66 13.99 -26.47
N SER A 52 22.18 15.21 -26.24
CA SER A 52 23.02 16.38 -25.96
C SER A 52 23.52 16.40 -24.51
N ASP A 53 24.50 17.26 -24.23
CA ASP A 53 24.97 17.53 -22.86
C ASP A 53 23.89 18.15 -21.95
N THR A 54 22.87 18.77 -22.54
CA THR A 54 21.68 19.29 -21.83
C THR A 54 20.63 18.21 -21.55
N LEU A 55 20.95 16.94 -21.85
CA LEU A 55 20.06 15.77 -21.68
C LEU A 55 18.81 15.84 -22.57
N GLU A 56 18.90 16.50 -23.72
CA GLU A 56 17.84 16.50 -24.72
C GLU A 56 18.03 15.32 -25.68
N LEU A 57 17.09 14.38 -25.64
CA LEU A 57 17.04 13.24 -26.55
C LEU A 57 16.32 13.64 -27.85
N LYS A 58 16.99 13.41 -28.99
CA LYS A 58 16.45 13.67 -30.34
C LYS A 58 16.73 12.50 -31.26
N GLN A 59 15.71 12.06 -32.01
CA GLN A 59 15.90 11.13 -33.12
C GLN A 59 16.47 11.86 -34.33
N VAL A 60 17.46 11.26 -35.00
CA VAL A 60 18.04 11.75 -36.24
C VAL A 60 17.69 10.80 -37.37
N GLU A 61 17.16 11.38 -38.44
CA GLU A 61 16.87 10.66 -39.68
C GLU A 61 18.19 10.32 -40.38
N THR A 62 18.42 9.03 -40.60
CA THR A 62 19.52 8.51 -41.42
C THR A 62 18.97 7.98 -42.73
N ASN A 63 19.79 7.93 -43.78
CA ASN A 63 19.37 7.35 -45.06
C ASN A 63 18.90 5.88 -44.83
N PRO A 64 17.61 5.57 -45.03
CA PRO A 64 17.07 4.25 -44.71
C PRO A 64 17.61 3.16 -45.65
N MET A 65 18.05 3.51 -46.86
CA MET A 65 18.64 2.54 -47.78
C MET A 65 20.09 2.18 -47.42
N ALA A 66 20.79 3.08 -46.74
CA ALA A 66 22.19 2.91 -46.37
C ALA A 66 22.38 2.39 -44.93
N SER A 67 21.39 2.62 -44.06
CA SER A 67 21.46 2.29 -42.63
C SER A 67 21.44 0.77 -42.40
N PRO A 68 22.46 0.20 -41.73
CA PRO A 68 22.53 -1.23 -41.47
C PRO A 68 21.60 -1.69 -40.34
N ALA A 69 21.02 -2.87 -40.53
CA ALA A 69 20.25 -3.56 -39.49
C ALA A 69 21.17 -4.37 -38.57
N VAL A 70 21.51 -3.79 -37.40
CA VAL A 70 22.48 -4.37 -36.44
C VAL A 70 21.92 -4.47 -35.02
N ILE A 71 22.22 -5.57 -34.33
CA ILE A 71 21.88 -5.88 -32.93
C ILE A 71 23.08 -6.55 -32.26
N PHE A 72 23.39 -6.24 -31.00
CA PHE A 72 24.57 -6.75 -30.30
C PHE A 72 25.90 -6.45 -31.02
N HIS A 73 25.91 -5.35 -31.79
CA HIS A 73 27.10 -4.75 -32.41
C HIS A 73 27.81 -3.85 -31.40
N THR A 74 29.01 -3.42 -31.76
CA THR A 74 29.76 -2.43 -30.98
C THR A 74 29.99 -1.17 -31.81
N LEU A 75 30.05 -0.01 -31.15
CA LEU A 75 30.37 1.26 -31.79
C LEU A 75 31.75 1.72 -31.34
N SER A 76 32.52 2.25 -32.27
CA SER A 76 33.84 2.84 -32.02
C SER A 76 34.03 4.08 -32.89
N SER A 77 34.84 5.04 -32.45
CA SER A 77 35.17 6.21 -33.25
C SER A 77 36.68 6.40 -33.23
N LEU A 78 37.27 6.60 -34.41
CA LEU A 78 38.70 6.81 -34.59
C LEU A 78 39.05 8.30 -34.72
N ASP A 79 38.07 9.11 -35.13
CA ASP A 79 38.21 10.54 -35.35
C ASP A 79 36.87 11.27 -35.10
N PRO A 80 36.88 12.60 -34.89
CA PRO A 80 35.68 13.39 -34.62
C PRO A 80 34.59 13.39 -35.71
N HIS A 81 34.87 12.88 -36.91
CA HIS A 81 34.03 12.96 -38.10
C HIS A 81 33.44 11.61 -38.52
N THR A 82 33.95 10.50 -37.98
CA THR A 82 33.50 9.15 -38.31
C THR A 82 33.21 8.28 -37.10
N MET A 83 32.23 7.39 -37.28
CA MET A 83 31.88 6.33 -36.34
C MET A 83 31.82 5.00 -37.08
N PHE A 84 32.24 3.92 -36.42
CA PHE A 84 32.26 2.57 -36.96
C PHE A 84 31.32 1.68 -36.15
N SER A 85 30.58 0.82 -36.85
CA SER A 85 29.79 -0.26 -36.27
C SER A 85 30.42 -1.59 -36.66
N PHE A 86 30.68 -2.46 -35.68
CA PHE A 86 31.29 -3.77 -35.88
C PHE A 86 30.35 -4.91 -35.46
N GLY A 87 30.13 -5.87 -36.38
CA GLY A 87 29.36 -7.09 -36.16
C GLY A 87 27.88 -6.89 -35.86
N GLY A 88 27.30 -7.85 -35.14
CA GLY A 88 25.93 -7.77 -34.63
C GLY A 88 24.85 -8.17 -35.63
N HIS A 89 25.09 -9.17 -36.49
CA HIS A 89 24.05 -9.69 -37.37
C HIS A 89 23.81 -11.20 -37.20
N GLY A 90 22.53 -11.59 -37.13
CA GLY A 90 22.07 -12.77 -36.41
C GLY A 90 21.93 -14.09 -37.16
N ASP A 91 22.10 -14.19 -38.48
CA ASP A 91 21.53 -15.36 -39.22
C ASP A 91 22.45 -16.10 -40.20
N GLN A 92 23.75 -15.79 -40.32
CA GLN A 92 24.63 -16.56 -41.22
C GLN A 92 25.98 -16.90 -40.57
N GLY A 93 26.09 -18.14 -40.10
CA GLY A 93 27.34 -18.70 -39.59
C GLY A 93 28.39 -18.81 -40.70
N GLY A 94 29.62 -18.38 -40.41
CA GLY A 94 30.78 -18.55 -41.29
C GLY A 94 31.13 -17.37 -42.19
N GLU A 95 30.38 -16.26 -42.15
CA GLU A 95 30.77 -15.04 -42.85
C GLU A 95 31.89 -14.26 -42.12
N LEU A 96 32.68 -13.48 -42.87
CA LEU A 96 33.56 -12.46 -42.30
C LEU A 96 32.76 -11.31 -41.67
N LEU A 97 33.32 -10.73 -40.61
CA LEU A 97 32.75 -9.63 -39.83
C LEU A 97 32.35 -8.48 -40.75
N ARG A 98 31.09 -8.09 -40.65
CA ARG A 98 30.55 -6.90 -41.27
C ARG A 98 30.84 -5.69 -40.41
N TYR A 99 31.20 -4.61 -41.08
CA TYR A 99 31.43 -3.35 -40.42
C TYR A 99 31.10 -2.19 -41.33
N TYR A 100 30.57 -1.15 -40.72
CA TYR A 100 30.01 0.01 -41.40
C TYR A 100 30.65 1.26 -40.83
N ARG A 101 30.84 2.26 -41.68
CA ARG A 101 31.33 3.58 -41.30
C ARG A 101 30.23 4.60 -41.51
N PHE A 102 29.93 5.38 -40.48
CA PHE A 102 29.05 6.54 -40.53
C PHE A 102 29.86 7.82 -40.66
N ASN A 103 29.48 8.69 -41.58
CA ASN A 103 30.05 10.03 -41.74
C ASN A 103 29.11 11.06 -41.11
N PHE A 104 29.57 11.78 -40.08
CA PHE A 104 28.73 12.76 -39.37
C PHE A 104 28.30 13.95 -40.24
N HIS A 105 29.09 14.35 -41.24
CA HIS A 105 28.74 15.45 -42.14
C HIS A 105 27.66 15.06 -43.15
N GLN A 106 27.79 13.87 -43.72
CA GLN A 106 26.84 13.37 -44.74
C GLN A 106 25.62 12.70 -44.12
N SER A 107 25.67 12.37 -42.81
CA SER A 107 24.64 11.57 -42.12
C SER A 107 24.33 10.25 -42.84
N GLU A 108 25.37 9.63 -43.39
CA GLU A 108 25.26 8.44 -44.23
C GLU A 108 26.17 7.31 -43.73
N TRP A 109 25.61 6.09 -43.77
CA TRP A 109 26.33 4.85 -43.50
C TRP A 109 26.92 4.29 -44.80
N THR A 110 28.18 3.88 -44.75
CA THR A 110 28.87 3.20 -45.87
C THR A 110 29.35 1.83 -45.40
N PRO A 111 28.98 0.73 -46.07
CA PRO A 111 29.56 -0.58 -45.78
C PRO A 111 31.04 -0.59 -46.19
N LEU A 112 31.90 -1.16 -45.36
CA LEU A 112 33.31 -1.37 -45.69
C LEU A 112 33.54 -2.80 -46.21
N GLN A 113 34.53 -2.98 -47.09
CA GLN A 113 34.72 -4.26 -47.80
C GLN A 113 35.26 -5.35 -46.86
N LYS A 114 34.72 -6.56 -47.01
CA LYS A 114 35.25 -7.80 -46.41
C LYS A 114 36.58 -8.14 -47.10
N LYS A 115 37.72 -7.72 -46.53
CA LYS A 115 39.05 -8.14 -47.01
C LYS A 115 39.33 -9.57 -46.55
N GLU A 116 40.15 -10.33 -47.30
CA GLU A 116 40.40 -11.78 -47.08
C GLU A 116 40.87 -12.14 -45.66
N MET A 117 41.45 -11.19 -44.91
CA MET A 117 41.87 -11.35 -43.52
C MET A 117 41.04 -10.44 -42.61
N ALA A 118 40.02 -10.99 -41.97
CA ALA A 118 39.14 -10.32 -41.03
C ALA A 118 38.58 -11.32 -40.00
N PRO A 119 38.16 -10.86 -38.81
CA PRO A 119 37.46 -11.72 -37.85
C PRO A 119 36.18 -12.30 -38.45
N VAL A 120 35.75 -13.45 -37.94
CA VAL A 120 34.42 -14.02 -38.25
C VAL A 120 33.31 -13.14 -37.67
N GLU A 121 32.18 -13.07 -38.36
CA GLU A 121 30.95 -12.41 -37.91
C GLU A 121 30.56 -12.92 -36.53
N ARG A 122 30.21 -12.00 -35.63
CA ARG A 122 29.97 -12.32 -34.22
C ARG A 122 29.13 -11.26 -33.51
N PHE A 123 28.53 -11.68 -32.41
CA PHE A 123 27.79 -10.83 -31.47
C PHE A 123 28.30 -11.06 -30.04
N TRP A 124 27.91 -10.17 -29.11
CA TRP A 124 28.36 -10.16 -27.71
C TRP A 124 29.88 -10.07 -27.52
N HIS A 125 30.57 -9.58 -28.55
CA HIS A 125 31.97 -9.18 -28.49
C HIS A 125 32.07 -7.75 -27.94
N THR A 126 33.27 -7.33 -27.57
CA THR A 126 33.52 -5.93 -27.20
C THR A 126 34.57 -5.30 -28.10
N THR A 127 34.48 -3.99 -28.30
CA THR A 127 35.52 -3.20 -28.96
C THR A 127 35.95 -2.03 -28.09
N VAL A 128 37.25 -1.73 -28.10
CA VAL A 128 37.84 -0.54 -27.47
C VAL A 128 38.79 0.14 -28.44
N GLN A 129 38.96 1.46 -28.31
CA GLN A 129 39.84 2.24 -29.16
C GLN A 129 41.05 2.74 -28.37
N PHE A 130 42.24 2.54 -28.90
CA PHE A 130 43.49 3.11 -28.39
C PHE A 130 44.42 3.44 -29.55
N ASP A 131 45.04 4.63 -29.53
CA ASP A 131 46.02 5.09 -30.51
C ASP A 131 45.64 4.78 -31.98
N GLN A 132 44.51 5.35 -32.42
CA GLN A 132 43.93 5.17 -33.77
C GLN A 132 43.68 3.72 -34.21
N THR A 133 43.64 2.79 -33.25
CA THR A 133 43.43 1.37 -33.49
C THR A 133 42.23 0.90 -32.68
N VAL A 134 41.32 0.16 -33.31
CA VAL A 134 40.22 -0.52 -32.60
C VAL A 134 40.65 -1.95 -32.29
N TYR A 135 40.50 -2.37 -31.04
CA TYR A 135 40.74 -3.74 -30.58
C TYR A 135 39.39 -4.42 -30.38
N LEU A 136 39.26 -5.64 -30.91
CA LEU A 136 38.07 -6.48 -30.81
C LEU A 136 38.42 -7.76 -30.04
N TYR A 137 37.57 -8.14 -29.08
CA TYR A 137 37.78 -9.33 -28.26
C TYR A 137 36.49 -10.14 -28.05
N GLY A 138 36.62 -11.46 -28.17
CA GLY A 138 35.61 -12.45 -27.80
C GLY A 138 34.35 -12.45 -28.66
N GLY A 139 33.23 -12.86 -28.06
CA GLY A 139 31.92 -12.99 -28.72
C GLY A 139 31.65 -14.37 -29.31
N SER A 140 30.53 -14.53 -30.02
CA SER A 140 30.14 -15.81 -30.64
C SER A 140 29.37 -15.60 -31.94
N ASN A 141 29.36 -16.62 -32.80
CA ASN A 141 28.59 -16.69 -34.05
C ASN A 141 27.46 -17.75 -34.00
N ARG A 142 26.90 -18.03 -32.81
CA ARG A 142 25.97 -19.13 -32.50
C ARG A 142 26.57 -20.53 -32.49
N THR A 143 27.57 -20.81 -33.31
CA THR A 143 28.16 -22.15 -33.41
C THR A 143 29.49 -22.29 -32.68
N THR A 144 30.21 -21.19 -32.52
CA THR A 144 31.53 -21.11 -31.91
C THR A 144 31.60 -19.89 -31.02
N GLY A 145 32.07 -20.06 -29.78
CA GLY A 145 32.51 -18.95 -28.96
C GLY A 145 33.98 -18.65 -29.21
N PHE A 146 34.31 -17.37 -29.26
CA PHE A 146 35.65 -16.92 -29.61
C PHE A 146 36.38 -16.37 -28.38
N GLY A 147 37.68 -16.65 -28.31
CA GLY A 147 38.63 -15.94 -27.46
C GLY A 147 39.63 -15.11 -28.27
N ASP A 148 39.63 -15.19 -29.60
CA ASP A 148 40.58 -14.46 -30.44
C ASP A 148 40.52 -12.93 -30.22
N MET A 149 41.63 -12.27 -30.59
CA MET A 149 41.76 -10.83 -30.50
C MET A 149 42.22 -10.27 -31.83
N TRP A 150 41.59 -9.17 -32.23
CA TRP A 150 41.84 -8.54 -33.51
C TRP A 150 42.07 -7.05 -33.32
N LYS A 151 42.90 -6.46 -34.17
CA LYS A 151 43.03 -5.02 -34.27
C LYS A 151 42.66 -4.52 -35.66
N TYR A 152 41.97 -3.39 -35.71
CA TYR A 152 41.57 -2.69 -36.93
C TYR A 152 42.22 -1.33 -37.00
N ARG A 153 42.87 -1.07 -38.14
CA ARG A 153 43.40 0.24 -38.50
C ARG A 153 42.52 0.88 -39.56
N GLY A 154 41.85 1.97 -39.21
CA GLY A 154 40.90 2.66 -40.08
C GLY A 154 41.53 3.37 -41.28
N ASP A 155 42.79 3.80 -41.16
CA ASP A 155 43.53 4.46 -42.24
C ASP A 155 43.94 3.49 -43.36
N LEU A 156 44.20 2.23 -43.00
CA LEU A 156 44.52 1.13 -43.93
C LEU A 156 43.29 0.31 -44.32
N ASP A 157 42.16 0.55 -43.63
CA ASP A 157 40.97 -0.29 -43.65
C ASP A 157 41.36 -1.79 -43.52
N ARG A 158 42.14 -2.12 -42.48
CA ARG A 158 42.78 -3.44 -42.38
C ARG A 158 42.67 -4.04 -40.99
N TRP A 159 42.22 -5.28 -40.95
CA TRP A 159 42.24 -6.13 -39.77
C TRP A 159 43.57 -6.89 -39.65
N THR A 160 44.00 -7.15 -38.42
CA THR A 160 45.15 -7.99 -38.12
C THR A 160 44.86 -8.78 -36.86
N GLU A 161 44.98 -10.09 -36.93
CA GLU A 161 44.85 -10.95 -35.76
C GLU A 161 46.06 -10.76 -34.83
N ILE A 162 45.79 -10.66 -33.53
CA ILE A 162 46.83 -10.61 -32.51
C ILE A 162 47.04 -12.04 -32.02
N GLN A 163 48.15 -12.65 -32.46
CA GLN A 163 48.56 -13.98 -32.01
C GLN A 163 48.90 -13.92 -30.52
N GLN A 164 48.18 -14.70 -29.71
CA GLN A 164 48.30 -14.65 -28.26
C GLN A 164 48.17 -16.02 -27.61
N ALA A 165 48.92 -16.24 -26.53
CA ALA A 165 49.01 -17.52 -25.84
C ALA A 165 47.78 -17.85 -24.98
N HIS A 166 46.96 -16.87 -24.63
CA HIS A 166 45.78 -17.04 -23.77
C HIS A 166 44.68 -16.05 -24.11
N PRO A 167 43.59 -16.57 -24.66
CA PRO A 167 42.29 -16.05 -24.27
C PRO A 167 41.25 -17.16 -24.17
N GLN A 168 40.65 -17.29 -22.99
CA GLN A 168 39.47 -18.11 -22.82
C GLN A 168 38.32 -17.51 -23.65
N SER A 169 37.46 -18.37 -24.18
CA SER A 169 36.25 -17.92 -24.89
C SER A 169 35.39 -17.10 -23.93
N ARG A 170 34.97 -15.92 -24.35
CA ARG A 170 34.22 -15.01 -23.46
C ARG A 170 33.15 -14.24 -24.22
N CYS A 171 31.93 -14.30 -23.71
CA CYS A 171 30.76 -13.64 -24.27
C CYS A 171 30.04 -12.80 -23.22
N GLY A 172 29.35 -11.73 -23.66
CA GLY A 172 28.54 -10.88 -22.78
C GLY A 172 29.35 -10.14 -21.70
N HIS A 173 30.66 -10.04 -21.91
CA HIS A 173 31.57 -9.28 -21.07
C HIS A 173 31.53 -7.80 -21.46
N THR A 174 32.15 -6.97 -20.64
CA THR A 174 32.42 -5.56 -20.97
C THR A 174 33.91 -5.33 -21.07
N SER A 175 34.32 -4.35 -21.87
CA SER A 175 35.70 -3.89 -21.88
C SER A 175 35.80 -2.37 -21.90
N THR A 176 36.83 -1.87 -21.24
CA THR A 176 37.19 -0.45 -21.20
C THR A 176 38.68 -0.30 -21.40
N ILE A 177 39.16 0.90 -21.72
CA ILE A 177 40.56 1.17 -22.04
C ILE A 177 41.11 2.28 -21.15
N THR A 178 42.29 2.09 -20.59
CA THR A 178 43.01 3.12 -19.84
C THR A 178 43.76 4.08 -20.77
N THR A 179 44.16 5.23 -20.23
CA THR A 179 44.94 6.24 -20.95
C THR A 179 46.33 5.76 -21.35
N ASP A 180 46.86 4.75 -20.65
CA ASP A 180 48.13 4.08 -20.94
C ASP A 180 47.98 2.79 -21.79
N GLY A 181 46.80 2.54 -22.36
CA GLY A 181 46.59 1.46 -23.32
C GLY A 181 46.42 0.07 -22.72
N LYS A 182 45.87 -0.03 -21.51
CA LYS A 182 45.46 -1.30 -20.90
C LYS A 182 43.97 -1.50 -21.09
N MET A 183 43.59 -2.54 -21.83
CA MET A 183 42.21 -2.96 -22.00
C MET A 183 41.81 -3.81 -20.80
N ILE A 184 40.81 -3.38 -20.04
CA ILE A 184 40.29 -4.05 -18.84
C ILE A 184 39.00 -4.76 -19.23
N VAL A 185 38.96 -6.09 -19.07
CA VAL A 185 37.80 -6.93 -19.39
C VAL A 185 37.15 -7.45 -18.10
N LEU A 186 35.85 -7.21 -17.96
CA LEU A 186 35.08 -7.55 -16.75
C LEU A 186 33.87 -8.45 -17.07
N GLY A 187 33.65 -9.45 -16.20
CA GLY A 187 32.49 -10.35 -16.22
C GLY A 187 32.29 -11.09 -17.54
N GLY A 188 31.03 -11.39 -17.85
CA GLY A 188 30.66 -12.26 -18.97
C GLY A 188 30.67 -13.74 -18.59
N PHE A 189 30.52 -14.62 -19.56
CA PHE A 189 30.50 -16.07 -19.37
C PHE A 189 31.41 -16.79 -20.37
N ASP A 190 31.83 -18.00 -20.01
CA ASP A 190 32.54 -18.90 -20.90
C ASP A 190 31.60 -19.45 -21.98
N CYS A 191 31.84 -19.04 -23.23
CA CYS A 191 31.08 -19.49 -24.38
C CYS A 191 31.81 -20.53 -25.25
N SER A 192 32.83 -21.21 -24.71
CA SER A 192 33.50 -22.33 -25.38
C SER A 192 32.56 -23.53 -25.60
N ILE A 193 31.56 -23.70 -24.73
CA ILE A 193 30.52 -24.73 -24.85
C ILE A 193 29.38 -24.14 -25.69
N THR A 194 29.25 -24.64 -26.92
CA THR A 194 28.54 -23.99 -28.03
C THR A 194 27.03 -24.21 -28.08
N SER A 195 26.42 -24.86 -27.07
CA SER A 195 24.97 -25.01 -27.05
C SER A 195 24.31 -23.82 -26.36
N PHE A 196 23.73 -22.92 -27.16
CA PHE A 196 22.82 -21.87 -26.67
C PHE A 196 21.60 -22.47 -25.94
N SER A 197 21.27 -23.73 -26.24
CA SER A 197 20.26 -24.57 -25.58
C SER A 197 20.90 -25.53 -24.57
N SER A 198 21.90 -25.07 -23.81
CA SER A 198 22.45 -25.88 -22.72
C SER A 198 21.47 -25.92 -21.56
N SER A 199 21.12 -27.12 -21.09
CA SER A 199 20.32 -27.34 -19.86
C SER A 199 21.09 -27.04 -18.56
N LYS A 200 22.22 -26.34 -18.64
CA LYS A 200 23.10 -26.00 -17.51
C LYS A 200 23.36 -24.51 -17.47
N ASP A 201 23.48 -24.00 -16.25
CA ASP A 201 23.83 -22.61 -16.00
C ASP A 201 25.17 -22.27 -16.66
N LYS A 202 25.28 -21.06 -17.21
CA LYS A 202 26.50 -20.61 -17.88
C LYS A 202 27.55 -20.26 -16.83
N LEU A 203 28.79 -20.70 -17.04
CA LEU A 203 29.89 -20.39 -16.14
C LEU A 203 30.27 -18.91 -16.29
N LEU A 204 29.95 -18.11 -15.28
CA LEU A 204 30.30 -16.69 -15.22
C LEU A 204 31.77 -16.50 -14.85
N TYR A 205 32.40 -15.48 -15.44
CA TYR A 205 33.71 -15.00 -15.00
C TYR A 205 33.57 -14.17 -13.73
N PRO A 206 34.39 -14.42 -12.70
CA PRO A 206 34.23 -13.76 -11.42
C PRO A 206 34.63 -12.29 -11.48
N LEU A 207 33.87 -11.42 -10.83
CA LEU A 207 34.20 -9.97 -10.69
C LEU A 207 35.24 -9.71 -9.58
N SER A 208 35.81 -10.76 -8.98
CA SER A 208 36.99 -10.68 -8.11
C SER A 208 38.32 -10.62 -8.88
N SER A 209 38.30 -10.74 -10.20
CA SER A 209 39.48 -10.63 -11.06
C SER A 209 39.13 -9.92 -12.37
N ALA A 210 40.02 -9.04 -12.85
CA ALA A 210 39.95 -8.42 -14.17
C ALA A 210 41.00 -9.03 -15.09
N SER A 211 40.61 -9.41 -16.31
CA SER A 211 41.58 -9.79 -17.33
C SER A 211 42.04 -8.54 -18.08
N ILE A 212 43.33 -8.26 -18.07
CA ILE A 212 43.92 -7.04 -18.63
C ILE A 212 44.81 -7.38 -19.81
N PHE A 213 44.56 -6.74 -20.96
CA PHE A 213 45.44 -6.77 -22.11
C PHE A 213 46.21 -5.46 -22.26
N ASN A 214 47.54 -5.54 -22.24
CA ASN A 214 48.40 -4.40 -22.51
C ASN A 214 48.62 -4.28 -24.02
N THR A 215 48.08 -3.21 -24.62
CA THR A 215 48.19 -2.97 -26.09
C THR A 215 49.61 -2.66 -26.55
N VAL A 216 50.50 -2.21 -25.66
CA VAL A 216 51.89 -1.89 -25.96
C VAL A 216 52.76 -3.14 -25.95
N THR A 217 52.61 -3.99 -24.92
CA THR A 217 53.40 -5.24 -24.80
C THR A 217 52.75 -6.44 -25.48
N THR A 218 51.49 -6.32 -25.89
CA THR A 218 50.67 -7.39 -26.48
C THR A 218 50.54 -8.62 -25.58
N GLN A 219 50.43 -8.39 -24.26
CA GLN A 219 50.35 -9.46 -23.26
C GLN A 219 49.12 -9.33 -22.37
N TRP A 220 48.59 -10.49 -21.99
CA TRP A 220 47.52 -10.63 -21.01
C TRP A 220 48.07 -10.89 -19.60
N TYR A 221 47.39 -10.36 -18.60
CA TYR A 221 47.55 -10.75 -17.20
C TYR A 221 46.23 -10.56 -16.46
N ASP A 222 46.02 -11.35 -15.41
CA ASP A 222 44.86 -11.20 -14.53
C ASP A 222 45.22 -10.32 -13.32
N GLN A 223 44.31 -9.41 -12.98
CA GLN A 223 44.45 -8.45 -11.89
C GLN A 223 43.38 -8.75 -10.83
N PRO A 224 43.79 -9.18 -9.61
CA PRO A 224 42.87 -9.37 -8.50
C PRO A 224 42.19 -8.06 -8.11
N LEU A 225 40.89 -8.14 -7.83
CA LEU A 225 40.04 -7.02 -7.41
C LEU A 225 39.55 -7.26 -5.98
N ILE A 226 39.57 -6.22 -5.15
CA ILE A 226 39.21 -6.28 -3.72
C ILE A 226 38.01 -5.39 -3.39
N GLY A 227 37.61 -5.34 -2.12
CA GLY A 227 36.53 -4.46 -1.64
C GLY A 227 35.15 -5.09 -1.69
N SER A 228 34.12 -4.29 -1.97
CA SER A 228 32.73 -4.75 -1.98
C SER A 228 32.34 -5.36 -3.33
N ILE A 229 32.93 -6.52 -3.62
CA ILE A 229 32.80 -7.20 -4.92
C ILE A 229 31.30 -7.41 -5.25
N PRO A 230 30.84 -6.96 -6.43
CA PRO A 230 29.48 -7.20 -6.92
C PRO A 230 29.28 -8.66 -7.33
N SER A 231 28.03 -9.13 -7.40
CA SER A 231 27.74 -10.46 -7.94
C SER A 231 28.21 -10.60 -9.40
N ASP A 232 28.79 -11.76 -9.70
CA ASP A 232 29.18 -12.14 -11.06
C ASP A 232 27.99 -12.00 -12.00
N ARG A 233 28.25 -11.51 -13.23
CA ARG A 233 27.19 -11.18 -14.17
C ARG A 233 27.67 -11.17 -15.62
N THR A 234 26.71 -11.34 -16.53
CA THR A 234 26.88 -11.16 -17.97
C THR A 234 25.90 -10.11 -18.50
N PHE A 235 26.16 -9.62 -19.70
CA PHE A 235 25.32 -8.65 -20.42
C PHE A 235 25.04 -7.36 -19.62
N HIS A 236 25.98 -7.03 -18.73
CA HIS A 236 26.02 -5.77 -18.02
C HIS A 236 26.67 -4.71 -18.90
N THR A 237 26.54 -3.46 -18.50
CA THR A 237 27.23 -2.33 -19.13
C THR A 237 28.40 -1.89 -18.26
N ALA A 238 29.47 -1.38 -18.86
CA ALA A 238 30.58 -0.78 -18.15
C ALA A 238 31.01 0.50 -18.85
N VAL A 239 31.26 1.53 -18.05
CA VAL A 239 31.64 2.85 -18.54
C VAL A 239 32.80 3.36 -17.71
N LYS A 240 33.91 3.73 -18.39
CA LYS A 240 35.08 4.33 -17.74
C LYS A 240 34.89 5.84 -17.63
N MET A 241 35.02 6.35 -16.41
CA MET A 241 35.08 7.77 -16.08
C MET A 241 36.36 8.03 -15.31
N ASP A 242 37.29 8.78 -15.90
CA ASP A 242 38.61 9.02 -15.32
C ASP A 242 39.27 7.68 -14.90
N GLU A 243 39.69 7.55 -13.64
CA GLU A 243 40.29 6.33 -13.08
C GLU A 243 39.26 5.40 -12.42
N LYS A 244 37.99 5.47 -12.84
CA LYS A 244 36.90 4.64 -12.31
C LYS A 244 36.13 3.96 -13.43
N ILE A 245 35.67 2.74 -13.17
CA ILE A 245 34.77 1.99 -14.06
C ILE A 245 33.45 1.77 -13.32
N VAL A 246 32.36 2.27 -13.88
CA VAL A 246 31.01 2.04 -13.36
C VAL A 246 30.39 0.90 -14.14
N ILE A 247 29.97 -0.17 -13.47
CA ILE A 247 29.17 -1.24 -14.07
C ILE A 247 27.70 -1.10 -13.68
N CYS A 248 26.79 -1.39 -14.60
CA CYS A 248 25.34 -1.30 -14.39
C CYS A 248 24.58 -2.48 -15.05
N GLY A 249 23.61 -3.03 -14.31
CA GLY A 249 22.68 -4.04 -14.79
C GLY A 249 23.31 -5.43 -14.99
N GLY A 250 22.76 -6.19 -15.93
CA GLY A 250 23.20 -7.56 -16.27
C GLY A 250 22.30 -8.65 -15.69
N GLN A 251 22.69 -9.91 -15.89
CA GLN A 251 21.98 -11.10 -15.42
C GLN A 251 22.93 -12.17 -14.87
N ASP A 252 22.36 -13.12 -14.12
CA ASP A 252 23.06 -14.24 -13.50
C ASP A 252 23.34 -15.43 -14.43
N ALA A 253 22.85 -15.36 -15.67
CA ALA A 253 23.03 -16.39 -16.71
C ALA A 253 22.57 -17.81 -16.31
N ARG A 254 21.58 -17.91 -15.41
CA ARG A 254 20.88 -19.17 -15.19
C ARG A 254 20.19 -19.66 -16.46
N VAL A 255 19.94 -20.96 -16.51
CA VAL A 255 19.20 -21.59 -17.62
C VAL A 255 17.85 -20.90 -17.81
N GLU A 256 17.55 -20.57 -19.06
CA GLU A 256 16.25 -20.05 -19.44
C GLU A 256 15.14 -21.07 -19.10
N PRO A 257 14.00 -20.64 -18.54
CA PRO A 257 13.59 -19.25 -18.36
C PRO A 257 14.05 -18.61 -17.04
N PHE A 258 14.67 -19.34 -16.12
CA PHE A 258 14.91 -18.95 -14.72
C PHE A 258 16.00 -17.88 -14.47
N GLN A 259 16.51 -17.26 -15.52
CA GLN A 259 17.47 -16.16 -15.45
C GLN A 259 16.94 -14.97 -14.62
N THR A 260 17.80 -14.42 -13.77
CA THR A 260 17.49 -13.28 -12.92
C THR A 260 18.29 -12.05 -13.34
N TYR A 261 17.65 -10.89 -13.24
CA TYR A 261 18.22 -9.63 -13.69
C TYR A 261 18.72 -8.84 -12.48
N ILE A 262 19.98 -8.42 -12.52
CA ILE A 262 20.64 -7.85 -11.36
C ILE A 262 20.02 -6.49 -11.02
N SER A 263 19.60 -6.35 -9.76
CA SER A 263 18.84 -5.19 -9.29
C SER A 263 19.23 -4.72 -7.89
N GLY A 264 18.56 -3.68 -7.39
CA GLY A 264 18.73 -3.16 -6.04
C GLY A 264 20.19 -2.80 -5.74
N LYS A 265 20.70 -3.22 -4.58
CA LYS A 265 22.07 -2.92 -4.13
C LYS A 265 23.18 -3.52 -5.01
N GLN A 266 22.85 -4.49 -5.87
CA GLN A 266 23.81 -5.15 -6.76
C GLN A 266 23.81 -4.55 -8.17
N MET A 267 22.86 -3.67 -8.50
CA MET A 267 22.68 -3.21 -9.88
C MET A 267 23.88 -2.41 -10.38
N SER A 268 24.46 -1.58 -9.52
CA SER A 268 25.56 -0.68 -9.88
C SER A 268 26.73 -0.81 -8.91
N ALA A 269 27.94 -0.86 -9.46
CA ALA A 269 29.17 -0.88 -8.69
C ALA A 269 30.26 -0.06 -9.39
N VAL A 270 31.19 0.49 -8.62
CA VAL A 270 32.29 1.32 -9.11
C VAL A 270 33.61 0.67 -8.75
N LEU A 271 34.43 0.40 -9.75
CA LEU A 271 35.80 -0.07 -9.60
C LEU A 271 36.75 1.12 -9.71
N ASP A 272 37.54 1.37 -8.67
CA ASP A 272 38.70 2.26 -8.75
C ASP A 272 39.87 1.50 -9.37
N ILE A 273 40.41 1.98 -10.49
CA ILE A 273 41.47 1.28 -11.23
C ILE A 273 42.88 1.59 -10.73
N ASN A 274 43.03 2.59 -9.84
CA ASN A 274 44.32 2.84 -9.17
C ASN A 274 44.51 1.86 -8.01
N GLU A 275 43.44 1.61 -7.26
CA GLU A 275 43.46 0.74 -6.07
C GLU A 275 42.98 -0.69 -6.36
N TRP A 276 42.39 -0.92 -7.54
CA TRP A 276 41.71 -2.17 -7.91
C TRP A 276 40.64 -2.59 -6.89
N GLN A 277 39.90 -1.60 -6.38
CA GLN A 277 38.92 -1.77 -5.33
C GLN A 277 37.50 -1.46 -5.81
N TRP A 278 36.59 -2.41 -5.57
CA TRP A 278 35.15 -2.24 -5.77
C TRP A 278 34.52 -1.47 -4.62
N THR A 279 33.62 -0.56 -4.97
CA THR A 279 32.71 0.15 -4.09
C THR A 279 31.28 0.00 -4.59
N ARG A 280 30.33 -0.22 -3.68
CA ARG A 280 28.90 -0.36 -4.02
C ARG A 280 28.24 1.00 -4.06
N VAL A 281 27.44 1.22 -5.10
CA VAL A 281 26.60 2.41 -5.23
C VAL A 281 25.40 2.26 -4.28
N PRO A 282 25.07 3.27 -3.46
CA PRO A 282 23.88 3.24 -2.60
C PRO A 282 22.59 3.05 -3.40
N MET A 283 21.59 2.43 -2.77
CA MET A 283 20.26 2.33 -3.37
C MET A 283 19.61 3.72 -3.44
N SER A 284 18.91 4.00 -4.54
CA SER A 284 18.14 5.23 -4.74
C SER A 284 16.68 4.90 -5.09
N HIS A 285 15.74 5.77 -4.70
CA HIS A 285 14.32 5.66 -5.03
C HIS A 285 14.10 5.67 -6.56
N TYR A 286 15.04 6.30 -7.27
CA TYR A 286 15.00 6.60 -8.70
C TYR A 286 15.78 5.58 -9.54
N GLN A 287 16.14 4.46 -8.94
CA GLN A 287 16.89 3.42 -9.61
C GLN A 287 16.10 2.82 -10.79
N PRO A 288 16.72 2.62 -11.97
CA PRO A 288 16.08 2.02 -13.12
C PRO A 288 15.54 0.60 -12.86
N PRO A 289 14.61 0.12 -13.69
CA PRO A 289 14.27 -1.30 -13.72
C PRO A 289 15.52 -2.11 -14.11
N PRO A 290 15.67 -3.34 -13.58
CA PRO A 290 16.81 -4.17 -13.92
C PRO A 290 16.69 -4.67 -15.36
N THR A 291 17.74 -4.43 -16.13
CA THR A 291 17.84 -4.88 -17.51
C THR A 291 19.22 -5.45 -17.79
N SER A 292 19.27 -6.40 -18.73
CA SER A 292 20.47 -6.84 -19.43
C SER A 292 20.44 -6.30 -20.86
N PHE A 293 21.56 -6.35 -21.58
CA PHE A 293 21.67 -5.80 -22.94
C PHE A 293 21.30 -4.31 -23.05
N SER A 294 21.44 -3.58 -21.95
CA SER A 294 21.19 -2.15 -21.84
C SER A 294 22.32 -1.36 -22.50
N ILE A 295 22.09 -0.07 -22.70
CA ILE A 295 23.16 0.87 -23.07
C ILE A 295 23.64 1.62 -21.84
N ALA A 296 24.90 2.05 -21.85
CA ALA A 296 25.40 3.03 -20.91
C ALA A 296 26.52 3.87 -21.51
N THR A 297 26.55 5.15 -21.15
CA THR A 297 27.56 6.09 -21.67
C THR A 297 27.67 7.32 -20.79
N ILE A 298 28.85 7.96 -20.81
CA ILE A 298 29.06 9.25 -20.14
C ILE A 298 28.44 10.34 -21.00
N VAL A 299 27.72 11.26 -20.37
CA VAL A 299 27.24 12.49 -21.03
C VAL A 299 28.12 13.67 -20.66
N ASN A 300 28.63 13.75 -19.44
CA ASN A 300 29.64 14.75 -19.08
C ASN A 300 30.41 14.24 -17.86
N HIS A 301 31.38 15.01 -17.36
CA HIS A 301 32.21 14.65 -16.20
C HIS A 301 31.40 14.32 -14.91
N THR A 302 30.11 14.66 -14.87
CA THR A 302 29.24 14.48 -13.69
C THR A 302 28.05 13.54 -13.93
N LYS A 303 27.80 13.10 -15.17
CA LYS A 303 26.56 12.41 -15.54
C LYS A 303 26.82 11.24 -16.45
N MET A 304 26.26 10.10 -16.06
CA MET A 304 26.20 8.87 -16.82
C MET A 304 24.74 8.59 -17.16
N VAL A 305 24.51 8.08 -18.35
CA VAL A 305 23.21 7.61 -18.79
C VAL A 305 23.22 6.10 -18.88
N TYR A 306 22.11 5.49 -18.47
CA TYR A 306 21.83 4.06 -18.54
C TYR A 306 20.37 3.87 -18.93
N GLY A 307 20.07 2.90 -19.77
CA GLY A 307 18.69 2.64 -20.13
C GLY A 307 18.57 1.64 -21.26
N LEU A 308 17.35 1.53 -21.78
CA LEU A 308 16.99 0.48 -22.73
C LEU A 308 17.29 -0.92 -22.14
N GLY A 309 17.31 -1.92 -23.00
CA GLY A 309 17.65 -3.29 -22.64
C GLY A 309 16.42 -4.17 -22.44
N LEU A 310 16.70 -5.40 -22.05
CA LEU A 310 15.74 -6.48 -21.91
C LEU A 310 15.63 -6.87 -20.44
N ASN A 311 14.41 -7.17 -19.98
CA ASN A 311 14.18 -7.96 -18.78
C ASN A 311 13.36 -9.20 -19.15
N SER A 312 13.02 -10.05 -18.15
CA SER A 312 12.42 -11.38 -18.29
C SER A 312 11.73 -11.64 -19.62
N HIS A 313 10.73 -10.85 -20.05
CA HIS A 313 10.28 -10.84 -21.45
C HIS A 313 9.80 -9.46 -21.94
N SER A 314 10.36 -8.36 -21.43
CA SER A 314 9.98 -7.01 -21.90
C SER A 314 11.20 -6.15 -22.20
N ALA A 315 11.23 -5.61 -23.41
CA ALA A 315 12.19 -4.56 -23.76
C ALA A 315 11.79 -3.24 -23.11
N LYS A 316 12.77 -2.47 -22.66
CA LYS A 316 12.58 -1.15 -22.07
C LYS A 316 12.95 -0.05 -23.07
N ASP A 317 12.29 1.09 -22.94
CA ASP A 317 12.44 2.30 -23.76
C ASP A 317 12.92 3.51 -22.93
N GLY A 318 12.95 3.37 -21.59
CA GLY A 318 13.36 4.41 -20.67
C GLY A 318 14.87 4.61 -20.61
N ILE A 319 15.27 5.87 -20.44
CA ILE A 319 16.65 6.32 -20.28
C ILE A 319 16.75 7.06 -18.94
N TYR A 320 17.74 6.71 -18.13
CA TYR A 320 17.92 7.15 -16.75
C TYR A 320 19.30 7.77 -16.55
N VAL A 321 19.39 8.74 -15.63
CA VAL A 321 20.62 9.48 -15.34
C VAL A 321 21.13 9.14 -13.95
N LEU A 322 22.39 8.73 -13.90
CA LEU A 322 23.17 8.60 -12.69
C LEU A 322 24.07 9.83 -12.56
N ASP A 323 23.95 10.54 -11.44
CA ASP A 323 24.92 11.57 -11.08
C ASP A 323 26.16 10.88 -10.51
N THR A 324 27.30 11.07 -11.17
CA THR A 324 28.53 10.34 -10.84
C THR A 324 29.27 10.95 -9.65
N LEU A 325 28.96 12.20 -9.27
CA LEU A 325 29.53 12.84 -8.09
C LEU A 325 28.83 12.37 -6.82
N THR A 326 27.49 12.35 -6.81
CA THR A 326 26.71 11.89 -5.66
C THR A 326 26.49 10.38 -5.64
N GLN A 327 26.70 9.72 -6.78
CA GLN A 327 26.39 8.29 -6.99
C GLN A 327 24.91 7.97 -6.81
N GLU A 328 24.03 8.90 -7.19
CA GLU A 328 22.58 8.75 -7.05
C GLU A 328 21.85 8.91 -8.38
N TRP A 329 20.80 8.12 -8.57
CA TRP A 329 19.88 8.26 -9.69
C TRP A 329 18.98 9.49 -9.48
N ILE A 330 18.77 10.29 -10.52
CA ILE A 330 18.06 11.57 -10.45
C ILE A 330 16.53 11.35 -10.62
N PRO A 331 15.66 12.12 -9.93
CA PRO A 331 14.20 12.07 -10.09
C PRO A 331 13.66 12.58 -11.45
N PRO A 332 12.46 12.11 -11.88
CA PRO A 332 11.77 12.69 -13.05
C PRO A 332 11.31 14.12 -12.78
N THR A 333 11.59 15.02 -13.72
CA THR A 333 11.16 16.42 -13.69
C THR A 333 9.63 16.53 -13.83
N ARG A 334 8.91 16.83 -12.73
CA ARG A 334 7.46 17.08 -12.75
C ARG A 334 7.13 18.45 -13.36
N ILE A 335 6.16 18.49 -14.30
CA ILE A 335 5.42 19.69 -14.67
C ILE A 335 4.11 19.67 -13.87
N GLY A 336 3.97 20.51 -12.84
CA GLY A 336 2.78 20.56 -11.99
C GLY A 336 1.63 21.38 -12.60
N LYS A 337 0.41 20.83 -12.57
CA LYS A 337 -0.86 21.59 -12.66
C LYS A 337 -1.54 21.55 -11.27
N GLY A 338 -1.97 22.71 -10.78
CA GLY A 338 -2.53 22.89 -9.43
C GLY A 338 -3.98 22.42 -9.27
N ASP A 339 -4.28 21.87 -8.09
CA ASP A 339 -5.61 21.41 -7.68
C ASP A 339 -6.46 22.54 -7.05
N LEU A 340 -7.72 22.63 -7.49
CA LEU A 340 -8.75 23.52 -6.95
C LEU A 340 -9.58 22.81 -5.85
N LYS A 341 -9.54 23.35 -4.63
CA LYS A 341 -10.40 22.92 -3.51
C LYS A 341 -11.84 23.41 -3.70
N ARG A 342 -12.82 22.54 -3.42
CA ARG A 342 -14.26 22.83 -3.45
C ARG A 342 -14.86 22.73 -2.04
N THR A 343 -15.54 23.78 -1.58
CA THR A 343 -16.21 23.85 -0.26
C THR A 343 -17.71 23.54 -0.38
N ARG A 344 -18.29 22.85 0.61
CA ARG A 344 -19.75 22.62 0.78
C ARG A 344 -20.29 23.34 2.03
N VAL A 345 -21.55 23.77 1.98
CA VAL A 345 -22.29 24.52 3.02
C VAL A 345 -23.30 23.59 3.74
N PRO A 346 -23.58 23.74 5.05
CA PRO A 346 -24.42 22.80 5.81
C PRO A 346 -25.90 23.25 5.89
N THR A 347 -26.81 22.28 5.81
CA THR A 347 -28.28 22.39 5.80
C THR A 347 -28.92 22.03 7.16
N SER A 348 -28.40 22.55 8.28
CA SER A 348 -28.81 22.13 9.64
C SER A 348 -29.80 23.04 10.38
N ALA A 349 -30.15 24.22 9.84
CA ALA A 349 -30.98 25.20 10.58
C ALA A 349 -32.50 25.03 10.43
N ILE A 350 -32.98 24.32 9.38
CA ILE A 350 -34.42 24.27 9.05
C ILE A 350 -35.15 23.16 9.83
N LEU A 351 -34.44 22.08 10.20
CA LEU A 351 -35.04 20.95 10.92
C LEU A 351 -35.40 21.25 12.39
N PHE A 352 -34.70 22.20 13.02
CA PHE A 352 -34.89 22.53 14.45
C PHE A 352 -36.18 23.33 14.72
N LEU A 353 -36.66 24.11 13.75
CA LEU A 353 -37.85 24.95 13.90
C LEU A 353 -39.17 24.16 13.79
N VAL A 354 -39.17 23.03 13.06
CA VAL A 354 -40.38 22.22 12.85
C VAL A 354 -40.69 21.34 14.08
N LEU A 355 -39.65 20.83 14.75
CA LEU A 355 -39.80 19.98 15.94
C LEU A 355 -40.34 20.74 17.16
N PHE A 356 -40.00 22.03 17.30
CA PHE A 356 -40.46 22.86 18.42
C PHE A 356 -41.96 23.17 18.35
N ALA A 357 -42.52 23.34 17.14
CA ALA A 357 -43.94 23.65 16.93
C ALA A 357 -44.86 22.46 17.25
N VAL A 358 -44.41 21.23 17.01
CA VAL A 358 -45.20 20.00 17.24
C VAL A 358 -45.31 19.67 18.73
N ILE A 359 -44.24 19.91 19.51
CA ILE A 359 -44.23 19.63 20.95
C ILE A 359 -45.13 20.62 21.72
N LEU A 360 -45.22 21.87 21.25
CA LEU A 360 -46.06 22.89 21.88
C LEU A 360 -47.56 22.61 21.70
N SER A 361 -47.98 22.01 20.58
CA SER A 361 -49.40 21.66 20.34
C SER A 361 -49.86 20.43 21.14
N LEU A 362 -48.96 19.47 21.38
CA LEU A 362 -49.21 18.29 22.22
C LEU A 362 -49.35 18.65 23.71
N LEU A 363 -48.59 19.63 24.20
CA LEU A 363 -48.69 20.08 25.60
C LEU A 363 -49.98 20.88 25.88
N LEU A 364 -50.44 21.67 24.90
CA LEU A 364 -51.68 22.45 25.02
C LEU A 364 -52.95 21.56 24.95
N SER A 365 -52.91 20.46 24.20
CA SER A 365 -54.02 19.50 24.10
C SER A 365 -54.16 18.64 25.36
N ILE A 366 -53.05 18.21 25.97
CA ILE A 366 -53.04 17.48 27.26
C ILE A 366 -53.55 18.37 28.40
N PHE A 367 -53.21 19.67 28.39
CA PHE A 367 -53.68 20.63 29.38
C PHE A 367 -55.22 20.84 29.34
N TRP A 368 -55.83 20.72 28.16
CA TRP A 368 -57.28 20.85 28.00
C TRP A 368 -58.05 19.60 28.45
N ILE A 369 -57.47 18.41 28.25
CA ILE A 369 -58.07 17.12 28.64
C ILE A 369 -58.08 16.93 30.17
N LEU A 370 -57.03 17.36 30.85
CA LEU A 370 -56.91 17.26 32.32
C LEU A 370 -57.82 18.25 33.08
N ARG A 371 -58.41 19.23 32.39
CA ARG A 371 -59.36 20.18 32.98
C ARG A 371 -60.75 19.57 33.25
N LYS A 372 -61.07 18.42 32.63
CA LYS A 372 -62.43 17.85 32.59
C LYS A 372 -62.73 16.77 33.65
N TYR A 373 -61.76 16.32 34.44
CA TYR A 373 -62.00 15.28 35.45
C TYR A 373 -61.51 15.72 36.83
N LYS A 374 -62.44 16.19 37.67
CA LYS A 374 -62.19 16.43 39.09
C LYS A 374 -62.98 15.48 39.99
N ALA A 375 -62.25 15.02 41.00
CA ALA A 375 -62.72 14.70 42.35
C ALA A 375 -63.48 13.38 42.55
N HIS A 376 -62.74 12.28 42.72
CA HIS A 376 -63.08 11.28 43.76
C HIS A 376 -61.95 10.31 44.18
N VAL A 377 -60.80 10.32 43.52
CA VAL A 377 -59.72 9.35 43.84
C VAL A 377 -58.78 9.82 44.96
N PHE A 378 -58.89 11.07 45.42
CA PHE A 378 -57.81 11.72 46.19
C PHE A 378 -57.83 11.50 47.72
N GLN A 379 -58.78 10.76 48.29
CA GLN A 379 -58.89 10.66 49.76
C GLN A 379 -58.28 9.41 50.41
N SER A 380 -57.86 8.39 49.65
CA SER A 380 -57.36 7.14 50.26
C SER A 380 -55.83 7.02 50.35
N LEU A 381 -55.06 7.80 49.59
CA LEU A 381 -53.59 7.68 49.47
C LEU A 381 -52.79 8.57 50.45
N LYS A 382 -53.44 9.14 51.47
CA LYS A 382 -52.85 10.17 52.33
C LYS A 382 -51.82 9.67 53.36
N LYS A 383 -51.69 8.36 53.62
CA LYS A 383 -51.05 7.91 54.88
C LYS A 383 -49.83 6.99 54.80
N SER A 384 -49.35 6.57 53.62
CA SER A 384 -48.20 5.63 53.58
C SER A 384 -47.01 6.06 52.71
N VAL A 385 -47.12 7.12 51.91
CA VAL A 385 -46.06 7.51 50.94
C VAL A 385 -45.59 8.97 51.18
N TRP A 386 -46.07 9.60 52.25
CA TRP A 386 -46.27 11.06 52.26
C TRP A 386 -45.58 11.74 53.45
N ASN A 387 -44.42 12.39 53.22
CA ASN A 387 -43.78 13.29 54.17
C ASN A 387 -43.97 14.75 53.74
N PRO A 388 -44.90 15.49 54.35
CA PRO A 388 -45.23 16.84 53.92
C PRO A 388 -44.14 17.86 54.24
N ARG A 389 -43.81 18.72 53.25
CA ARG A 389 -42.97 19.90 53.49
C ARG A 389 -43.71 20.88 54.39
N ALA A 390 -43.00 21.43 55.37
CA ALA A 390 -43.57 22.38 56.31
C ALA A 390 -44.19 23.60 55.60
N GLY A 391 -45.49 23.84 55.80
CA GLY A 391 -46.19 25.07 55.40
C GLY A 391 -46.58 25.16 53.92
N GLU A 392 -46.37 24.12 53.11
CA GLU A 392 -46.86 24.09 51.73
C GLU A 392 -48.34 23.68 51.65
N PRO A 393 -49.15 24.28 50.76
CA PRO A 393 -50.55 23.92 50.59
C PRO A 393 -50.71 22.57 49.88
N LEU A 394 -51.78 21.84 50.23
CA LEU A 394 -52.06 20.49 49.73
C LEU A 394 -52.00 20.37 48.19
N TRP A 395 -52.43 21.39 47.45
CA TRP A 395 -52.40 21.37 45.98
C TRP A 395 -50.97 21.34 45.40
N ALA A 396 -50.02 22.08 46.01
CA ALA A 396 -48.63 22.15 45.56
C ALA A 396 -47.93 20.81 45.82
N GLU A 397 -48.28 20.20 46.93
CA GLU A 397 -47.79 18.89 47.34
C GLU A 397 -48.30 17.75 46.45
N ILE A 398 -49.60 17.74 46.18
CA ILE A 398 -50.25 16.85 45.23
C ILE A 398 -49.61 16.97 43.86
N SER A 399 -49.38 18.19 43.39
CA SER A 399 -48.75 18.41 42.09
C SER A 399 -47.34 17.82 42.06
N ARG A 400 -46.51 18.04 43.09
CA ARG A 400 -45.15 17.47 43.15
C ARG A 400 -45.17 15.94 43.15
N PHE A 401 -46.08 15.33 43.90
CA PHE A 401 -46.23 13.87 43.95
C PHE A 401 -46.65 13.31 42.60
N ILE A 402 -47.65 13.90 41.95
CA ILE A 402 -48.09 13.50 40.60
C ILE A 402 -46.94 13.59 39.60
N PHE A 403 -46.17 14.69 39.61
CA PHE A 403 -45.01 14.84 38.72
C PHE A 403 -43.92 13.80 39.01
N ARG A 404 -43.65 13.45 40.28
CA ARG A 404 -42.70 12.37 40.64
C ARG A 404 -43.17 11.02 40.14
N SER A 405 -44.43 10.65 40.42
CA SER A 405 -44.99 9.38 40.00
C SER A 405 -45.06 9.26 38.48
N PHE A 406 -45.42 10.34 37.79
CA PHE A 406 -45.41 10.39 36.32
C PHE A 406 -43.99 10.20 35.77
N PHE A 407 -43.00 10.92 36.29
CA PHE A 407 -41.61 10.79 35.85
C PHE A 407 -41.02 9.42 36.17
N PHE A 408 -41.37 8.82 37.30
CA PHE A 408 -40.98 7.45 37.64
C PHE A 408 -41.62 6.42 36.70
N ALA A 409 -42.90 6.57 36.36
CA ALA A 409 -43.57 5.71 35.40
C ALA A 409 -42.95 5.81 33.99
N VAL A 410 -42.64 7.04 33.54
CA VAL A 410 -41.92 7.28 32.27
C VAL A 410 -40.53 6.65 32.30
N PHE A 411 -39.80 6.80 33.40
CA PHE A 411 -38.48 6.16 33.58
C PHE A 411 -38.56 4.64 33.51
N MET A 412 -39.53 4.01 34.18
CA MET A 412 -39.73 2.56 34.14
C MET A 412 -40.12 2.08 32.74
N MET A 413 -41.04 2.78 32.06
CA MET A 413 -41.43 2.47 30.69
C MET A 413 -40.23 2.56 29.73
N MET A 414 -39.45 3.63 29.83
CA MET A 414 -38.28 3.83 28.98
C MET A 414 -37.17 2.82 29.25
N SER A 415 -37.00 2.40 30.52
CA SER A 415 -36.07 1.33 30.89
C SER A 415 -36.47 0.00 30.25
N VAL A 416 -37.76 -0.34 30.24
CA VAL A 416 -38.27 -1.55 29.57
C VAL A 416 -38.06 -1.47 28.06
N ILE A 417 -38.37 -0.33 27.43
CA ILE A 417 -38.17 -0.12 25.98
C ILE A 417 -36.69 -0.28 25.61
N LEU A 418 -35.79 0.29 26.39
CA LEU A 418 -34.35 0.21 26.13
C LEU A 418 -33.80 -1.21 26.32
N LEU A 419 -34.31 -1.97 27.29
CA LEU A 419 -33.94 -3.37 27.46
C LEU A 419 -34.35 -4.22 26.25
N VAL A 420 -35.56 -3.99 25.73
CA VAL A 420 -36.03 -4.65 24.50
C VAL A 420 -35.16 -4.24 23.30
N GLN A 421 -34.84 -2.94 23.16
CA GLN A 421 -33.97 -2.45 22.08
C GLN A 421 -32.54 -3.01 22.12
N VAL A 422 -31.98 -3.23 23.32
CA VAL A 422 -30.66 -3.85 23.47
C VAL A 422 -30.70 -5.35 23.14
N GLN A 423 -31.78 -6.04 23.55
CA GLN A 423 -31.98 -7.46 23.25
C GLN A 423 -32.11 -7.69 21.75
N ASP A 424 -32.98 -6.94 21.08
CA ASP A 424 -33.27 -7.04 19.65
C ASP A 424 -32.40 -6.13 18.78
N SER A 425 -31.25 -5.69 19.31
CA SER A 425 -30.36 -4.77 18.59
C SER A 425 -29.82 -5.41 17.30
N PRO A 426 -29.97 -4.76 16.13
CA PRO A 426 -29.32 -5.22 14.90
C PRO A 426 -27.80 -5.10 14.99
N MET A 427 -27.11 -5.97 14.24
CA MET A 427 -25.67 -5.86 14.00
C MET A 427 -25.43 -4.94 12.80
N ILE A 428 -24.50 -4.01 12.94
CA ILE A 428 -24.10 -3.05 11.92
C ILE A 428 -22.62 -3.27 11.62
N ASP A 429 -22.28 -3.25 10.33
CA ASP A 429 -20.90 -3.28 9.87
C ASP A 429 -20.32 -1.86 9.80
N GLN A 430 -19.26 -1.61 10.56
CA GLN A 430 -18.46 -0.40 10.45
C GLN A 430 -17.25 -0.68 9.55
N VAL A 431 -17.06 0.14 8.52
CA VAL A 431 -15.91 0.03 7.62
C VAL A 431 -14.80 0.98 8.08
N HIS A 432 -13.63 0.43 8.37
CA HIS A 432 -12.40 1.16 8.65
C HIS A 432 -11.32 0.79 7.63
N ARG A 433 -10.30 1.63 7.48
CA ARG A 433 -9.17 1.40 6.58
C ARG A 433 -7.88 1.53 7.37
N ASP A 434 -7.11 0.47 7.39
CA ASP A 434 -5.77 0.46 7.99
C ASP A 434 -4.75 0.73 6.88
N GLU A 435 -4.07 1.88 6.92
CA GLU A 435 -3.05 2.24 5.95
C GLU A 435 -1.73 1.51 6.23
N HIS A 436 -1.09 1.03 5.17
CA HIS A 436 0.20 0.35 5.22
C HIS A 436 1.14 0.94 4.16
N THR A 437 2.46 0.87 4.38
CA THR A 437 3.46 1.26 3.38
C THR A 437 3.77 0.12 2.41
N THR A 438 3.67 -1.12 2.88
CA THR A 438 3.89 -2.36 2.14
C THR A 438 2.78 -3.36 2.46
N LEU A 439 2.50 -4.27 1.54
CA LEU A 439 1.53 -5.35 1.70
C LEU A 439 2.17 -6.69 1.37
N LEU A 440 1.77 -7.75 2.06
CA LEU A 440 2.18 -9.10 1.71
C LEU A 440 1.62 -9.51 0.34
N ALA A 441 2.41 -10.26 -0.43
CA ALA A 441 1.95 -10.91 -1.64
C ALA A 441 0.89 -11.97 -1.30
N PRO A 442 -0.16 -12.14 -2.13
CA PRO A 442 -1.17 -13.15 -1.89
C PRO A 442 -0.65 -14.54 -2.19
N HIS A 443 -1.32 -15.56 -1.65
CA HIS A 443 -1.12 -16.94 -2.09
C HIS A 443 -1.84 -17.14 -3.42
N LEU A 444 -1.18 -17.76 -4.39
CA LEU A 444 -1.74 -17.97 -5.72
C LEU A 444 -1.65 -19.44 -6.09
N ARG A 445 -2.80 -20.05 -6.39
CA ARG A 445 -2.86 -21.41 -6.93
C ARG A 445 -2.99 -21.32 -8.44
N PHE A 446 -2.07 -21.96 -9.15
CA PHE A 446 -2.09 -22.11 -10.60
C PHE A 446 -2.36 -23.57 -10.94
N CYS A 447 -3.40 -23.84 -11.71
CA CYS A 447 -3.68 -25.18 -12.22
C CYS A 447 -3.82 -25.13 -13.74
N PHE A 448 -2.96 -25.87 -14.42
CA PHE A 448 -2.84 -25.94 -15.87
C PHE A 448 -3.56 -27.18 -16.38
N ASP A 449 -4.68 -26.98 -17.08
CA ASP A 449 -5.47 -28.05 -17.70
C ASP A 449 -5.26 -28.06 -19.21
N GLY A 450 -5.06 -29.26 -19.77
CA GLY A 450 -4.77 -29.46 -21.19
C GLY A 450 -3.34 -29.09 -21.59
N TRP A 451 -2.35 -29.40 -20.74
CA TRP A 451 -0.93 -29.18 -21.02
C TRP A 451 -0.14 -30.48 -20.98
N LYS A 452 0.84 -30.62 -21.88
CA LYS A 452 1.73 -31.79 -21.91
C LYS A 452 2.97 -31.59 -21.03
N SER A 453 3.48 -30.36 -20.99
CA SER A 453 4.55 -29.92 -20.10
C SER A 453 4.31 -28.48 -19.71
N VAL A 454 4.61 -28.12 -18.46
CA VAL A 454 4.48 -26.75 -17.94
C VAL A 454 5.67 -26.41 -17.09
N VAL A 455 6.24 -25.24 -17.35
CA VAL A 455 7.20 -24.56 -16.46
C VAL A 455 6.60 -23.23 -16.06
N LEU A 456 6.50 -22.98 -14.75
CA LEU A 456 6.05 -21.71 -14.19
C LEU A 456 7.25 -20.96 -13.60
N GLN A 457 7.45 -19.71 -13.99
CA GLN A 457 8.46 -18.81 -13.47
C GLN A 457 7.79 -17.62 -12.77
N CYS A 458 8.36 -17.22 -11.64
CA CYS A 458 8.03 -16.02 -10.88
C CYS A 458 9.22 -15.06 -10.82
N THR A 459 8.97 -13.79 -11.11
CA THR A 459 9.91 -12.68 -10.91
C THR A 459 9.18 -11.45 -10.37
N THR A 460 9.87 -10.60 -9.62
CA THR A 460 9.35 -9.29 -9.24
C THR A 460 9.63 -8.28 -10.35
N ASN A 461 8.90 -7.17 -10.41
CA ASN A 461 9.24 -6.08 -11.33
C ASN A 461 10.60 -5.41 -11.00
N PHE A 462 11.17 -5.70 -9.83
CA PHE A 462 12.55 -5.36 -9.48
C PHE A 462 13.53 -6.49 -9.87
N GLY A 463 13.14 -7.46 -10.69
CA GLY A 463 14.01 -8.48 -11.30
C GLY A 463 14.55 -9.56 -10.36
N ALA A 464 14.06 -9.58 -9.11
CA ALA A 464 14.38 -10.66 -8.17
C ALA A 464 13.53 -11.89 -8.52
N SER A 465 14.14 -13.08 -8.52
CA SER A 465 13.37 -14.33 -8.64
C SER A 465 12.53 -14.56 -7.39
N CYS A 466 11.31 -15.04 -7.59
CA CYS A 466 10.42 -15.55 -6.54
C CYS A 466 10.06 -17.01 -6.78
N ASN A 467 10.92 -17.75 -7.49
CA ASN A 467 10.71 -19.18 -7.78
C ASN A 467 10.83 -20.05 -6.53
N GLU A 468 11.57 -19.61 -5.51
CA GLU A 468 11.69 -20.34 -4.23
C GLU A 468 10.37 -20.42 -3.46
N HIS A 469 9.41 -19.53 -3.77
CA HIS A 469 8.07 -19.49 -3.20
C HIS A 469 7.06 -20.36 -3.96
N LEU A 470 7.47 -21.01 -5.06
CA LEU A 470 6.63 -21.93 -5.83
C LEU A 470 6.81 -23.36 -5.32
N GLU A 471 5.71 -23.98 -4.89
CA GLU A 471 5.64 -25.37 -4.48
C GLU A 471 4.78 -26.15 -5.48
N ASP A 472 5.29 -27.29 -5.96
CA ASP A 472 4.51 -28.22 -6.78
C ASP A 472 3.52 -28.97 -5.89
N MET A 473 2.22 -28.78 -6.15
CA MET A 473 1.12 -29.42 -5.42
C MET A 473 0.38 -30.46 -6.28
N THR A 474 0.91 -30.78 -7.46
CA THR A 474 0.29 -31.71 -8.42
C THR A 474 -0.03 -33.07 -7.79
N PRO A 475 0.89 -33.72 -7.04
CA PRO A 475 0.60 -35.02 -6.43
C PRO A 475 -0.57 -35.00 -5.44
N GLN A 476 -0.69 -33.93 -4.64
CA GLN A 476 -1.70 -33.78 -3.60
C GLN A 476 -3.08 -33.53 -4.20
N VAL A 477 -3.16 -32.75 -5.28
CA VAL A 477 -4.42 -32.47 -5.99
C VAL A 477 -4.93 -33.73 -6.69
N GLN A 478 -4.06 -34.42 -7.45
CA GLN A 478 -4.43 -35.65 -8.16
C GLN A 478 -4.82 -36.80 -7.22
N GLY A 479 -4.20 -36.89 -6.04
CA GLY A 479 -4.47 -37.96 -5.07
C GLY A 479 -5.78 -37.80 -4.29
N ASN A 480 -6.22 -36.57 -4.01
CA ASN A 480 -7.35 -36.32 -3.10
C ASN A 480 -8.65 -35.90 -3.82
N LEU A 481 -8.56 -35.12 -4.91
CA LEU A 481 -9.71 -34.52 -5.59
C LEU A 481 -9.42 -34.45 -7.10
N ASN A 482 -9.63 -35.58 -7.80
CA ASN A 482 -9.31 -35.72 -9.23
C ASN A 482 -10.39 -35.06 -10.12
N TYR A 483 -10.39 -33.72 -10.14
CA TYR A 483 -11.53 -32.93 -10.61
C TYR A 483 -11.34 -32.25 -11.97
N TYR A 484 -10.11 -31.92 -12.35
CA TYR A 484 -9.75 -31.42 -13.68
C TYR A 484 -9.28 -32.61 -14.56
N GLY A 485 -9.20 -32.44 -15.88
CA GLY A 485 -8.93 -33.56 -16.81
C GLY A 485 -7.65 -34.36 -16.54
N TYR A 486 -7.41 -35.42 -17.32
CA TYR A 486 -6.30 -36.38 -17.11
C TYR A 486 -4.86 -35.79 -17.18
N ALA A 487 -4.68 -34.51 -17.52
CA ALA A 487 -3.39 -33.84 -17.66
C ALA A 487 -3.37 -32.50 -16.90
N LEU A 488 -3.46 -32.58 -15.56
CA LEU A 488 -3.45 -31.43 -14.66
C LEU A 488 -2.08 -31.27 -13.99
N THR A 489 -1.48 -30.08 -14.09
CA THR A 489 -0.29 -29.68 -13.31
C THR A 489 -0.65 -28.47 -12.44
N CYS A 490 -0.42 -28.52 -11.13
CA CYS A 490 -0.78 -27.45 -10.20
C CYS A 490 0.42 -26.98 -9.36
N TYR A 491 0.56 -25.66 -9.23
CA TYR A 491 1.56 -24.99 -8.42
C TYR A 491 0.89 -24.08 -7.39
N LEU A 492 1.39 -24.06 -6.17
CA LEU A 492 1.03 -23.09 -5.14
C LEU A 492 2.18 -22.10 -4.94
N PHE A 493 1.90 -20.82 -5.14
CA PHE A 493 2.80 -19.73 -4.80
C PHE A 493 2.48 -19.22 -3.38
N LYS A 494 3.47 -19.25 -2.48
CA LYS A 494 3.35 -18.78 -1.09
C LYS A 494 4.00 -17.40 -0.92
N GLY A 495 3.17 -16.37 -0.78
CA GLY A 495 3.57 -14.98 -0.68
C GLY A 495 4.00 -14.50 0.72
N ASP A 496 4.09 -15.41 1.71
CA ASP A 496 4.26 -15.12 3.15
C ASP A 496 5.40 -14.15 3.50
N THR A 497 6.49 -14.13 2.72
CA THR A 497 7.67 -13.29 2.99
C THR A 497 7.84 -12.14 2.01
N LEU A 498 7.05 -12.10 0.92
CA LEU A 498 7.22 -11.15 -0.16
C LEU A 498 6.37 -9.90 0.09
N LEU A 499 7.03 -8.83 0.53
CA LEU A 499 6.41 -7.52 0.68
C LEU A 499 6.41 -6.74 -0.63
N LEU A 500 5.23 -6.34 -1.09
CA LEU A 500 5.01 -5.46 -2.22
C LEU A 500 4.74 -4.03 -1.77
N GLY A 501 5.41 -3.06 -2.38
CA GLY A 501 5.31 -1.65 -2.03
C GLY A 501 6.12 -0.75 -2.95
N PRO A 502 5.84 0.56 -2.95
CA PRO A 502 6.55 1.53 -3.78
C PRO A 502 7.99 1.75 -3.31
N ASP A 503 8.30 1.48 -2.04
CA ASP A 503 9.59 1.73 -1.45
C ASP A 503 10.59 0.59 -1.67
N ARG A 504 11.66 0.87 -2.44
CA ARG A 504 12.69 -0.12 -2.82
C ARG A 504 13.52 -0.66 -1.66
N TRP A 505 13.53 0.03 -0.51
CA TRP A 505 14.31 -0.40 0.66
C TRP A 505 13.58 -1.44 1.50
N THR A 506 12.25 -1.35 1.56
CA THR A 506 11.40 -2.17 2.43
C THR A 506 10.56 -3.19 1.66
N SER A 507 10.44 -3.05 0.33
CA SER A 507 9.71 -3.97 -0.55
C SER A 507 10.62 -4.74 -1.50
N HIS A 508 10.10 -5.88 -1.98
CA HIS A 508 10.75 -6.72 -3.00
C HIS A 508 10.34 -6.33 -4.43
N GLY A 509 9.45 -5.35 -4.57
CA GLY A 509 8.80 -4.98 -5.82
C GLY A 509 7.49 -4.25 -5.58
N THR A 510 6.92 -3.71 -6.65
CA THR A 510 5.53 -3.20 -6.66
C THR A 510 4.56 -4.24 -7.21
N SER A 511 5.05 -5.24 -7.94
CA SER A 511 4.22 -6.28 -8.58
C SER A 511 5.01 -7.56 -8.80
N LEU A 512 4.29 -8.67 -8.81
CA LEU A 512 4.78 -9.99 -9.21
C LEU A 512 4.44 -10.25 -10.68
N GLN A 513 5.34 -10.95 -11.36
CA GLN A 513 5.22 -11.33 -12.77
C GLN A 513 5.43 -12.83 -12.87
N PHE A 514 4.41 -13.52 -13.36
CA PHE A 514 4.42 -14.94 -13.62
C PHE A 514 4.45 -15.20 -15.12
N TYR A 515 5.37 -16.04 -15.56
CA TYR A 515 5.51 -16.47 -16.95
C TYR A 515 5.39 -17.98 -17.00
N TYR A 516 4.63 -18.49 -17.97
CA TYR A 516 4.42 -19.93 -18.11
C TYR A 516 4.77 -20.40 -19.53
N TYR A 517 5.54 -21.48 -19.58
CA TYR A 517 6.14 -22.08 -20.78
C TYR A 517 5.70 -23.53 -20.91
N GLY A 518 5.69 -24.03 -22.13
CA GLY A 518 5.50 -25.45 -22.39
C GLY A 518 4.62 -25.74 -23.60
N GLU A 519 4.27 -27.02 -23.76
CA GLU A 519 3.44 -27.49 -24.87
C GLU A 519 1.97 -27.58 -24.44
N THR A 520 1.13 -26.74 -25.06
CA THR A 520 -0.32 -26.76 -24.87
C THR A 520 -1.00 -27.79 -25.77
N LEU A 521 -2.05 -28.44 -25.28
CA LEU A 521 -2.99 -29.22 -26.09
C LEU A 521 -4.13 -28.33 -26.60
N ASN A 522 -5.00 -28.87 -27.46
CA ASN A 522 -6.21 -28.17 -27.88
C ASN A 522 -7.10 -27.82 -26.67
N GLN A 523 -7.47 -26.55 -26.54
CA GLN A 523 -8.30 -25.99 -25.44
C GLN A 523 -7.59 -25.93 -24.07
N SER A 524 -6.34 -25.48 -24.03
CA SER A 524 -5.62 -25.25 -22.77
C SER A 524 -6.21 -24.07 -21.97
N ILE A 525 -6.39 -24.28 -20.66
CA ILE A 525 -6.90 -23.27 -19.72
C ILE A 525 -5.95 -23.19 -18.52
N VAL A 526 -5.71 -21.96 -18.03
CA VAL A 526 -4.98 -21.75 -16.78
C VAL A 526 -5.95 -21.25 -15.73
N HIS A 527 -6.15 -22.04 -14.68
CA HIS A 527 -6.96 -21.70 -13.52
C HIS A 527 -6.06 -20.99 -12.51
N VAL A 528 -6.45 -19.77 -12.11
CA VAL A 528 -5.72 -18.98 -11.13
C VAL A 528 -6.65 -18.56 -10.01
N GLU A 529 -6.23 -18.81 -8.79
CA GLU A 529 -7.00 -18.51 -7.60
C GLU A 529 -6.14 -17.79 -6.58
N SER A 530 -6.74 -16.83 -5.89
CA SER A 530 -6.02 -15.97 -4.94
C SER A 530 -6.53 -16.17 -3.51
N TYR A 531 -5.60 -16.33 -2.59
CA TYR A 531 -5.85 -16.57 -1.17
C TYR A 531 -5.10 -15.55 -0.31
N SER A 532 -5.65 -15.27 0.86
CA SER A 532 -4.94 -14.49 1.87
C SER A 532 -3.84 -15.37 2.49
N PRO A 533 -2.60 -14.89 2.65
CA PRO A 533 -1.54 -15.64 3.32
C PRO A 533 -1.93 -16.11 4.73
N LEU A 534 -2.72 -15.27 5.43
CA LEU A 534 -3.24 -15.57 6.77
C LEU A 534 -4.43 -16.54 6.79
N HIS A 535 -4.98 -16.89 5.63
CA HIS A 535 -6.12 -17.81 5.51
C HIS A 535 -6.15 -18.47 4.13
N ASP A 536 -5.38 -19.55 3.99
CA ASP A 536 -5.27 -20.37 2.77
C ASP A 536 -5.80 -21.80 3.01
N PRO A 537 -7.03 -22.11 2.54
CA PRO A 537 -7.63 -23.44 2.68
C PRO A 537 -6.83 -24.57 2.04
N ASN A 538 -5.93 -24.28 1.09
CA ASN A 538 -5.13 -25.33 0.44
C ASN A 538 -4.18 -26.03 1.43
N LEU A 539 -3.70 -25.31 2.45
CA LEU A 539 -2.77 -25.85 3.44
C LEU A 539 -3.38 -27.03 4.23
N PRO A 540 -4.53 -26.87 4.93
CA PRO A 540 -5.14 -27.98 5.66
C PRO A 540 -5.77 -29.04 4.74
N VAL A 541 -6.33 -28.66 3.58
CA VAL A 541 -7.06 -29.59 2.70
C VAL A 541 -6.13 -30.54 1.95
N TYR A 542 -5.00 -30.04 1.45
CA TYR A 542 -4.02 -30.83 0.71
C TYR A 542 -2.83 -31.28 1.56
N GLY A 543 -2.81 -30.93 2.85
CA GLY A 543 -1.74 -31.31 3.78
C GLY A 543 -0.40 -30.65 3.46
N LEU A 544 -0.43 -29.39 2.98
CA LEU A 544 0.77 -28.62 2.65
C LEU A 544 1.33 -27.95 3.92
N SER A 545 2.65 -27.72 3.94
CA SER A 545 3.32 -27.07 5.06
C SER A 545 2.97 -25.57 5.15
N GLY A 546 2.77 -25.03 6.35
CA GLY A 546 2.54 -23.59 6.55
C GLY A 546 1.84 -23.27 7.86
N GLU A 547 1.92 -22.01 8.29
CA GLU A 547 1.11 -21.51 9.40
C GLU A 547 -0.30 -21.24 8.91
N PHE A 548 -1.27 -21.85 9.57
CA PHE A 548 -2.68 -21.70 9.23
C PHE A 548 -3.46 -21.36 10.49
N ASP A 549 -4.16 -20.23 10.47
CA ASP A 549 -4.94 -19.77 11.62
C ASP A 549 -6.11 -20.72 11.88
N GLY A 550 -6.23 -21.21 13.11
CA GLY A 550 -7.07 -22.36 13.52
C GLY A 550 -8.58 -22.14 13.48
N TRP A 551 -9.07 -21.18 12.70
CA TRP A 551 -10.49 -20.86 12.56
C TRP A 551 -11.18 -21.64 11.42
N TYR A 552 -10.48 -22.46 10.64
CA TYR A 552 -11.11 -23.28 9.58
C TYR A 552 -12.07 -24.30 10.16
N THR A 553 -13.35 -24.00 10.00
CA THR A 553 -14.42 -24.85 10.51
C THR A 553 -14.62 -26.08 9.62
N GLU A 554 -15.14 -27.17 10.19
CA GLU A 554 -15.53 -28.35 9.39
C GLU A 554 -16.53 -27.97 8.29
N ASP A 555 -17.42 -27.01 8.55
CA ASP A 555 -18.37 -26.47 7.58
C ASP A 555 -17.67 -25.75 6.42
N GLU A 556 -16.61 -24.99 6.68
CA GLU A 556 -15.81 -24.34 5.64
C GLU A 556 -14.99 -25.34 4.84
N ASN A 557 -14.44 -26.36 5.49
CA ASN A 557 -13.81 -27.48 4.83
C ASN A 557 -14.77 -28.18 3.86
N ALA A 558 -15.97 -28.53 4.34
CA ALA A 558 -16.98 -29.15 3.52
C ALA A 558 -17.41 -28.24 2.35
N LYS A 559 -17.55 -26.93 2.56
CA LYS A 559 -17.87 -25.97 1.50
C LYS A 559 -16.76 -25.83 0.47
N PHE A 560 -15.50 -25.76 0.92
CA PHE A 560 -14.34 -25.68 0.04
C PHE A 560 -14.27 -26.93 -0.82
N GLN A 561 -14.30 -28.11 -0.21
CA GLN A 561 -14.32 -29.41 -0.91
C GLN A 561 -15.50 -29.54 -1.87
N ALA A 562 -16.70 -29.11 -1.48
CA ALA A 562 -17.87 -29.12 -2.36
C ALA A 562 -17.72 -28.15 -3.53
N SER A 563 -17.08 -26.99 -3.33
CA SER A 563 -16.82 -26.03 -4.41
C SER A 563 -15.77 -26.54 -5.39
N GLU A 564 -14.73 -27.19 -4.86
CA GLU A 564 -13.69 -27.88 -5.64
C GLU A 564 -14.32 -29.00 -6.49
N GLN A 565 -15.13 -29.87 -5.88
CA GLN A 565 -15.86 -30.95 -6.56
C GLN A 565 -16.91 -30.47 -7.57
N GLY A 566 -17.25 -29.18 -7.58
CA GLY A 566 -18.27 -28.62 -8.46
C GLY A 566 -17.74 -27.69 -9.55
N ASN A 567 -16.42 -27.46 -9.64
CA ASN A 567 -15.79 -26.39 -10.47
C ASN A 567 -16.51 -25.06 -10.29
N LEU A 568 -17.07 -24.83 -9.10
CA LEU A 568 -17.95 -23.70 -8.94
C LEU A 568 -17.10 -22.44 -9.00
N LYS A 569 -17.46 -21.51 -9.88
CA LYS A 569 -16.81 -20.20 -9.93
C LYS A 569 -17.09 -19.46 -8.62
N THR A 570 -16.18 -19.59 -7.67
CA THR A 570 -16.20 -18.83 -6.43
C THR A 570 -15.62 -17.43 -6.67
N GLN A 571 -15.76 -16.55 -5.68
CA GLN A 571 -15.13 -15.24 -5.74
C GLN A 571 -13.60 -15.43 -5.68
N ASN A 572 -12.86 -14.73 -6.56
CA ASN A 572 -11.38 -14.81 -6.72
C ASN A 572 -10.82 -16.00 -7.52
N VAL A 573 -11.66 -16.71 -8.29
CA VAL A 573 -11.22 -17.74 -9.24
C VAL A 573 -11.29 -17.20 -10.67
N PHE A 574 -10.19 -17.27 -11.40
CA PHE A 574 -10.03 -16.76 -12.76
C PHE A 574 -9.63 -17.87 -13.71
N HIS A 575 -10.27 -17.91 -14.87
CA HIS A 575 -9.83 -18.73 -15.99
C HIS A 575 -9.11 -17.82 -16.97
N LEU A 576 -7.81 -18.01 -17.11
CA LEU A 576 -6.98 -17.26 -18.05
C LEU A 576 -6.87 -18.06 -19.35
N GLU A 577 -6.99 -17.34 -20.45
CA GLU A 577 -6.62 -17.87 -21.76
C GLU A 577 -5.09 -17.98 -21.80
N SER A 578 -4.59 -19.18 -22.11
CA SER A 578 -3.16 -19.49 -22.03
C SER A 578 -2.31 -18.52 -22.85
N THR A 579 -2.77 -18.10 -24.03
CA THR A 579 -2.00 -17.29 -24.98
C THR A 579 -1.96 -15.77 -24.72
N ARG A 580 -2.51 -15.29 -23.59
CA ARG A 580 -2.64 -13.84 -23.32
C ARG A 580 -1.85 -13.38 -22.10
N ALA A 581 -1.48 -12.10 -22.13
CA ALA A 581 -1.01 -11.40 -20.94
C ALA A 581 -2.22 -10.95 -20.11
N SER A 582 -2.29 -11.43 -18.87
CA SER A 582 -3.35 -11.13 -17.92
C SER A 582 -2.83 -10.32 -16.73
N GLN A 583 -3.69 -9.52 -16.11
CA GLN A 583 -3.34 -8.75 -14.93
C GLN A 583 -4.40 -8.91 -13.85
N ILE A 584 -3.98 -9.15 -12.61
CA ILE A 584 -4.86 -9.28 -11.44
C ILE A 584 -4.42 -8.27 -10.38
N GLY A 585 -5.34 -7.40 -9.99
CA GLY A 585 -5.17 -6.56 -8.82
C GLY A 585 -5.79 -7.22 -7.60
N TYR A 586 -5.14 -7.11 -6.44
CA TYR A 586 -5.71 -7.60 -5.18
C TYR A 586 -5.82 -6.49 -4.13
N ARG A 587 -6.69 -6.71 -3.15
CA ARG A 587 -6.75 -5.97 -1.88
C ARG A 587 -7.15 -6.89 -0.75
N TYR A 588 -6.60 -6.65 0.43
CA TYR A 588 -6.98 -7.41 1.62
C TYR A 588 -8.18 -6.80 2.32
N GLY A 589 -9.05 -7.69 2.76
CA GLY A 589 -10.09 -7.42 3.74
C GLY A 589 -9.76 -8.12 5.06
N ARG A 590 -10.31 -7.56 6.14
CA ARG A 590 -10.37 -8.21 7.44
C ARG A 590 -11.77 -8.01 8.01
N ARG A 591 -12.46 -9.09 8.33
CA ARG A 591 -13.77 -9.05 8.99
C ARG A 591 -13.61 -9.42 10.46
N GLU A 592 -13.99 -8.51 11.35
CA GLU A 592 -14.06 -8.77 12.78
C GLU A 592 -15.51 -9.08 13.17
N LYS A 593 -15.85 -10.37 13.28
CA LYS A 593 -17.19 -10.81 13.69
C LYS A 593 -17.33 -10.84 15.20
N MET A 594 -18.49 -10.44 15.71
CA MET A 594 -18.76 -10.56 17.14
C MET A 594 -19.06 -12.00 17.53
N ASP A 595 -18.41 -12.48 18.59
CA ASP A 595 -18.74 -13.77 19.20
C ASP A 595 -20.17 -13.73 19.82
N ARG A 596 -20.85 -14.86 19.91
CA ARG A 596 -22.22 -14.98 20.48
C ARG A 596 -22.23 -14.99 22.02
N THR A 597 -21.42 -14.16 22.65
CA THR A 597 -21.35 -14.06 24.12
C THR A 597 -22.25 -12.94 24.65
N LEU A 598 -22.80 -13.13 25.84
CA LEU A 598 -23.59 -12.11 26.54
C LEU A 598 -22.80 -10.81 26.79
N TRP A 599 -21.48 -10.91 26.91
CA TRP A 599 -20.56 -9.78 27.06
C TRP A 599 -20.66 -8.77 25.91
N ASN A 600 -20.87 -9.25 24.69
CA ASN A 600 -20.97 -8.39 23.51
C ASN A 600 -22.24 -7.51 23.50
N SER A 601 -23.23 -7.79 24.36
CA SER A 601 -24.42 -6.95 24.53
C SER A 601 -24.19 -5.75 25.46
N ILE A 602 -23.17 -5.81 26.33
CA ILE A 602 -22.97 -4.81 27.38
C ILE A 602 -22.32 -3.53 26.82
N GLY A 603 -21.43 -3.68 25.83
CA GLY A 603 -20.80 -2.56 25.10
C GLY A 603 -19.37 -2.21 25.54
N PHE A 604 -18.78 -2.96 26.48
CA PHE A 604 -17.35 -2.87 26.83
C PHE A 604 -16.69 -4.24 26.73
N GLY A 605 -15.41 -4.28 26.33
CA GLY A 605 -14.64 -5.53 26.25
C GLY A 605 -15.18 -6.53 25.21
N THR A 606 -15.64 -6.05 24.05
CA THR A 606 -16.23 -6.93 23.03
C THR A 606 -15.21 -7.94 22.51
N ARG A 607 -15.52 -9.23 22.60
CA ARG A 607 -14.71 -10.30 22.03
C ARG A 607 -15.12 -10.50 20.57
N ARG A 608 -14.12 -10.43 19.68
CA ARG A 608 -14.32 -10.60 18.24
C ARG A 608 -13.44 -11.73 17.72
N MET A 609 -13.94 -12.41 16.70
CA MET A 609 -13.18 -13.34 15.89
C MET A 609 -12.73 -12.60 14.64
N MET A 610 -11.45 -12.73 14.29
CA MET A 610 -10.88 -12.13 13.09
C MET A 610 -10.95 -13.14 11.95
N MET A 611 -11.43 -12.69 10.80
CA MET A 611 -11.46 -13.46 9.55
C MET A 611 -10.74 -12.64 8.49
N HIS A 612 -9.83 -13.26 7.76
CA HIS A 612 -9.09 -12.59 6.69
C HIS A 612 -9.71 -12.96 5.35
N ASP A 613 -9.93 -11.96 4.51
CA ASP A 613 -10.47 -12.12 3.17
C ASP A 613 -9.60 -11.39 2.14
N ILE A 614 -9.68 -11.83 0.90
CA ILE A 614 -9.02 -11.20 -0.23
C ILE A 614 -10.08 -10.89 -1.28
N GLU A 615 -9.99 -9.70 -1.87
CA GLU A 615 -10.79 -9.35 -3.04
C GLU A 615 -9.85 -9.10 -4.21
N THR A 616 -10.14 -9.75 -5.34
CA THR A 616 -9.31 -9.66 -6.55
C THR A 616 -10.14 -9.19 -7.75
N VAL A 617 -9.48 -8.43 -8.62
CA VAL A 617 -10.08 -7.86 -9.83
C VAL A 617 -9.16 -8.15 -11.01
N GLN A 618 -9.69 -8.84 -12.02
CA GLN A 618 -8.99 -9.05 -13.28
C GLN A 618 -9.15 -7.82 -14.18
N TYR A 619 -8.04 -7.37 -14.77
CA TYR A 619 -8.03 -6.28 -15.75
C TYR A 619 -7.89 -6.83 -17.19
N GLN A 620 -8.15 -5.96 -18.17
CA GLN A 620 -8.18 -6.31 -19.59
C GLN A 620 -6.99 -7.17 -20.02
N THR A 621 -7.28 -8.27 -20.72
CA THR A 621 -6.28 -9.16 -21.30
C THR A 621 -5.78 -8.55 -22.60
N THR A 622 -4.46 -8.48 -22.76
CA THR A 622 -3.85 -8.06 -24.03
C THR A 622 -3.36 -9.33 -24.72
N THR A 623 -3.62 -9.46 -26.02
CA THR A 623 -2.94 -10.49 -26.81
C THR A 623 -1.45 -10.22 -26.73
N MET A 624 -0.67 -11.24 -26.35
CA MET A 624 0.78 -11.19 -26.48
C MET A 624 1.07 -10.92 -27.95
N THR A 625 1.45 -9.70 -28.29
CA THR A 625 1.90 -9.35 -29.63
C THR A 625 3.36 -9.80 -29.70
N ASP A 626 3.59 -10.88 -30.43
CA ASP A 626 4.90 -11.50 -30.77
C ASP A 626 6.05 -11.05 -29.87
N LEU A 627 6.09 -11.57 -28.63
CA LEU A 627 7.29 -11.53 -27.77
C LEU A 627 8.17 -12.73 -28.07
N THR A 628 8.32 -13.11 -29.34
CA THR A 628 9.33 -14.08 -29.80
C THR A 628 10.69 -13.38 -29.78
N LEU A 629 11.16 -13.03 -28.59
CA LEU A 629 12.31 -12.15 -28.39
C LEU A 629 13.65 -12.87 -28.39
N VAL A 630 13.65 -14.19 -28.25
CA VAL A 630 14.82 -15.04 -28.46
C VAL A 630 14.29 -16.39 -28.97
N GLU A 631 15.08 -17.07 -29.78
CA GLU A 631 14.86 -18.47 -30.17
C GLU A 631 15.05 -19.34 -28.91
N GLU A 632 14.06 -19.30 -28.01
CA GLU A 632 14.06 -19.97 -26.70
C GLU A 632 13.85 -21.48 -26.86
N SER A 633 14.42 -22.28 -25.94
CA SER A 633 14.23 -23.74 -25.92
C SER A 633 12.79 -24.18 -25.63
N LEU A 634 11.98 -23.32 -25.01
CA LEU A 634 10.56 -23.51 -24.75
C LEU A 634 9.81 -22.23 -25.08
N PRO A 635 8.75 -22.27 -25.91
CA PRO A 635 7.99 -21.07 -26.24
C PRO A 635 7.26 -20.54 -25.01
N LEU A 636 7.43 -19.25 -24.72
CA LEU A 636 6.56 -18.53 -23.79
C LEU A 636 5.12 -18.58 -24.32
N VAL A 637 4.20 -19.06 -23.49
CA VAL A 637 2.79 -19.19 -23.88
C VAL A 637 1.99 -17.99 -23.39
N GLY A 638 2.21 -17.54 -22.16
CA GLY A 638 1.54 -16.36 -21.62
C GLY A 638 2.09 -15.90 -20.28
N SER A 639 1.45 -14.89 -19.69
CA SER A 639 1.91 -14.28 -18.45
C SER A 639 0.77 -13.75 -17.58
N LEU A 640 0.98 -13.74 -16.27
CA LEU A 640 0.11 -13.11 -15.30
C LEU A 640 0.89 -12.08 -14.46
N HIS A 641 0.42 -10.84 -14.40
CA HIS A 641 0.98 -9.83 -13.50
C HIS A 641 0.04 -9.58 -12.31
N VAL A 642 0.57 -9.62 -11.09
CA VAL A 642 -0.20 -9.45 -9.86
C VAL A 642 0.31 -8.23 -9.08
N PHE A 643 -0.61 -7.34 -8.70
CA PHE A 643 -0.24 -6.10 -8.02
C PHE A 643 -1.28 -5.66 -6.96
N PRO A 644 -0.86 -4.96 -5.89
CA PRO A 644 -1.80 -4.41 -4.92
C PRO A 644 -2.56 -3.23 -5.55
N THR A 645 -3.89 -3.29 -5.52
CA THR A 645 -4.75 -2.18 -5.99
C THR A 645 -4.75 -0.99 -5.04
N SER A 646 -4.47 -1.24 -3.77
CA SER A 646 -4.37 -0.23 -2.73
C SER A 646 -3.54 -0.74 -1.56
N TYR A 647 -2.74 0.14 -0.95
CA TYR A 647 -1.93 -0.17 0.24
C TYR A 647 -2.68 0.00 1.56
N HIS A 648 -4.00 -0.21 1.57
CA HIS A 648 -4.80 -0.21 2.78
C HIS A 648 -5.63 -1.50 2.90
N THR A 649 -5.76 -1.99 4.12
CA THR A 649 -6.59 -3.15 4.43
C THR A 649 -7.98 -2.66 4.81
N ARG A 650 -9.02 -3.21 4.18
CA ARG A 650 -10.42 -2.89 4.48
C ARG A 650 -10.88 -3.69 5.70
N VAL A 651 -11.10 -3.03 6.81
CA VAL A 651 -11.55 -3.67 8.06
C VAL A 651 -13.07 -3.50 8.19
N MET A 652 -13.81 -4.60 8.12
CA MET A 652 -15.26 -4.65 8.36
C MET A 652 -15.49 -5.13 9.80
N ARG A 653 -15.89 -4.23 10.68
CA ARG A 653 -16.08 -4.52 12.10
C ARG A 653 -17.57 -4.59 12.44
N GLU A 654 -18.02 -5.75 12.91
CA GLU A 654 -19.38 -5.91 13.42
C GLU A 654 -19.52 -5.22 14.79
N GLN A 655 -20.56 -4.41 14.93
CA GLN A 655 -20.94 -3.75 16.18
C GLN A 655 -22.46 -3.78 16.38
N ARG A 656 -22.91 -3.79 17.63
CA ARG A 656 -24.33 -3.64 17.95
C ARG A 656 -24.71 -2.16 17.87
N ALA A 657 -25.85 -1.88 17.22
CA ALA A 657 -26.42 -0.53 17.17
C ALA A 657 -26.76 0.02 18.57
N PHE A 658 -27.25 -0.84 19.46
CA PHE A 658 -27.63 -0.50 20.83
C PHE A 658 -26.91 -1.40 21.83
N THR A 659 -26.34 -0.81 22.87
CA THR A 659 -25.61 -1.50 23.95
C THR A 659 -26.19 -1.14 25.32
N VAL A 660 -25.96 -1.99 26.33
CA VAL A 660 -26.42 -1.70 27.71
C VAL A 660 -25.82 -0.39 28.23
N ILE A 661 -24.51 -0.14 28.03
CA ILE A 661 -23.88 1.13 28.42
C ILE A 661 -24.52 2.31 27.70
N GLY A 662 -24.72 2.21 26.38
CA GLY A 662 -25.41 3.25 25.62
C GLY A 662 -26.80 3.53 26.17
N GLY A 663 -27.55 2.48 26.50
CA GLY A 663 -28.85 2.54 27.17
C GLY A 663 -28.79 3.22 28.54
N MET A 664 -27.85 2.82 29.40
CA MET A 664 -27.65 3.41 30.73
C MET A 664 -27.27 4.90 30.64
N GLY A 665 -26.41 5.28 29.68
CA GLY A 665 -26.05 6.66 29.43
C GLY A 665 -27.25 7.51 29.01
N MET A 666 -28.09 7.00 28.11
CA MET A 666 -29.34 7.65 27.70
C MET A 666 -30.33 7.78 28.86
N ILE A 667 -30.53 6.72 29.65
CA ILE A 667 -31.40 6.72 30.84
C ILE A 667 -30.90 7.75 31.85
N GLY A 668 -29.60 7.75 32.15
CA GLY A 668 -28.98 8.69 33.08
C GLY A 668 -29.13 10.14 32.61
N GLY A 669 -28.92 10.40 31.32
CA GLY A 669 -29.10 11.72 30.72
C GLY A 669 -30.54 12.23 30.81
N ILE A 670 -31.51 11.41 30.40
CA ILE A 670 -32.94 11.78 30.43
C ILE A 670 -33.43 11.93 31.87
N PHE A 671 -33.07 11.01 32.77
CA PHE A 671 -33.44 11.08 34.17
C PHE A 671 -32.83 12.32 34.85
N GLY A 672 -31.57 12.65 34.54
CA GLY A 672 -30.93 13.88 34.98
C GLY A 672 -31.68 15.14 34.52
N LEU A 673 -32.11 15.17 33.25
CA LEU A 673 -32.92 16.26 32.71
C LEU A 673 -34.28 16.36 33.41
N MET A 674 -34.96 15.23 33.62
CA MET A 674 -36.26 15.18 34.32
C MET A 674 -36.16 15.66 35.77
N ILE A 675 -35.12 15.25 36.50
CA ILE A 675 -34.85 15.74 37.85
C ILE A 675 -34.50 17.23 37.82
N GLY A 676 -33.67 17.68 36.89
CA GLY A 676 -33.31 19.09 36.74
C GLY A 676 -34.52 19.97 36.44
N PHE A 677 -35.41 19.52 35.56
CA PHE A 677 -36.69 20.16 35.27
C PHE A 677 -37.57 20.20 36.51
N GLN A 678 -37.73 19.08 37.21
CA GLN A 678 -38.50 19.02 38.45
C GLN A 678 -37.96 19.96 39.52
N ALA A 679 -36.65 20.00 39.72
CA ALA A 679 -35.97 20.88 40.66
C ALA A 679 -36.18 22.35 40.30
N SER A 680 -36.18 22.69 39.00
CA SER A 680 -36.45 24.04 38.51
C SER A 680 -37.91 24.46 38.75
N VAL A 681 -38.86 23.55 38.51
CA VAL A 681 -40.30 23.78 38.65
C VAL A 681 -40.72 23.90 40.12
N PHE A 682 -40.22 23.02 41.00
CA PHE A 682 -40.70 22.89 42.39
C PHE A 682 -39.68 23.23 43.49
N GLY A 683 -38.40 23.46 43.16
CA GLY A 683 -37.33 23.73 44.12
C GLY A 683 -36.75 22.45 44.75
N TYR A 684 -35.42 22.46 44.97
CA TYR A 684 -34.65 21.36 45.56
C TYR A 684 -33.97 21.84 46.86
N ARG A 685 -34.07 21.03 47.93
CA ARG A 685 -33.35 21.31 49.19
C ARG A 685 -31.85 21.03 48.99
N PRO A 686 -30.91 21.86 49.48
CA PRO A 686 -31.10 23.07 50.29
C PRO A 686 -31.07 24.39 49.49
N ARG A 687 -30.69 24.40 48.21
CA ARG A 687 -30.32 25.65 47.52
C ARG A 687 -31.48 26.61 47.23
N SER A 688 -32.69 26.12 46.95
CA SER A 688 -33.89 26.96 46.83
C SER A 688 -35.13 26.15 47.21
N PRO A 689 -35.82 26.47 48.32
CA PRO A 689 -37.02 25.76 48.72
C PRO A 689 -38.19 25.97 47.74
N TRP A 690 -38.12 27.01 46.91
CA TRP A 690 -39.18 27.43 45.99
C TRP A 690 -38.72 27.36 44.53
N GLY A 691 -39.48 26.64 43.69
CA GLY A 691 -39.29 26.62 42.22
C GLY A 691 -40.14 27.66 41.48
N ILE A 692 -40.07 27.65 40.14
CA ILE A 692 -40.80 28.58 39.25
C ILE A 692 -42.30 28.62 39.55
N VAL A 693 -42.92 27.45 39.81
CA VAL A 693 -44.36 27.34 40.12
C VAL A 693 -44.74 28.12 41.37
N HIS A 694 -43.85 28.16 42.36
CA HIS A 694 -44.09 28.86 43.62
C HIS A 694 -43.91 30.38 43.45
N ARG A 695 -42.94 30.80 42.62
CA ARG A 695 -42.65 32.21 42.33
C ARG A 695 -43.74 32.90 41.49
N TRP A 696 -44.42 32.16 40.62
CA TRP A 696 -45.41 32.70 39.67
C TRP A 696 -46.86 32.41 40.08
N THR A 697 -47.12 32.10 41.36
CA THR A 697 -48.49 31.91 41.86
C THR A 697 -49.29 33.21 41.84
N VAL A 698 -50.50 33.19 41.26
CA VAL A 698 -51.41 34.36 41.17
C VAL A 698 -52.75 34.05 41.84
N GLY A 699 -53.39 35.08 42.40
CA GLY A 699 -54.75 34.99 42.95
C GLY A 699 -54.88 34.03 44.14
N TRP A 700 -55.84 33.11 44.07
CA TRP A 700 -56.19 32.18 45.15
C TRP A 700 -55.07 31.18 45.49
N MET A 701 -54.21 30.82 44.54
CA MET A 701 -53.07 29.93 44.79
C MET A 701 -52.02 30.60 45.69
N ARG A 702 -51.73 31.89 45.45
CA ARG A 702 -50.82 32.68 46.28
C ARG A 702 -51.36 32.83 47.70
N LYS A 703 -52.68 33.10 47.83
CA LYS A 703 -53.38 33.18 49.12
C LYS A 703 -53.32 31.86 49.89
N SER A 704 -53.57 30.73 49.22
CA SER A 704 -53.48 29.39 49.82
C SER A 704 -52.07 29.04 50.31
N LEU A 705 -51.04 29.46 49.58
CA LEU A 705 -49.64 29.25 49.96
C LEU A 705 -49.26 30.10 51.18
N LEU A 706 -49.75 31.35 51.21
CA LEU A 706 -49.64 32.27 52.33
C LEU A 706 -50.32 31.76 53.60
N ASP A 707 -51.55 31.28 53.47
CA ASP A 707 -52.34 30.78 54.59
C ASP A 707 -51.72 29.47 55.14
N GLY A 708 -51.17 28.61 54.29
CA GLY A 708 -50.43 27.41 54.70
C GLY A 708 -49.16 27.72 55.49
N LEU A 709 -48.40 28.74 55.08
CA LEU A 709 -47.24 29.23 55.81
C LEU A 709 -47.62 29.88 57.15
N ARG A 710 -48.67 30.71 57.17
CA ARG A 710 -49.19 31.32 58.40
C ARG A 710 -49.66 30.29 59.41
N ALA A 711 -50.39 29.27 58.96
CA ALA A 711 -50.97 28.25 59.84
C ALA A 711 -49.90 27.42 60.59
N ARG A 712 -48.70 27.25 60.01
CA ARG A 712 -47.63 26.46 60.64
C ARG A 712 -46.60 27.30 61.38
N PHE A 713 -46.37 28.54 60.93
CA PHE A 713 -45.26 29.37 61.39
C PHE A 713 -45.68 30.65 62.11
N SER A 714 -46.98 30.98 62.21
CA SER A 714 -47.43 32.22 62.87
C SER A 714 -48.43 31.95 64.00
N LYS A 715 -48.06 32.33 65.23
CA LYS A 715 -49.00 32.61 66.31
C LYS A 715 -49.45 34.07 66.17
N LYS A 716 -50.66 34.22 65.67
CA LYS A 716 -51.56 35.39 65.55
C LYS A 716 -51.07 36.82 65.21
N ASP A 717 -49.79 37.22 65.28
CA ASP A 717 -49.42 38.61 64.93
C ASP A 717 -48.08 38.80 64.17
N LEU A 718 -47.47 37.77 63.59
CA LEU A 718 -46.21 37.93 62.84
C LEU A 718 -46.40 38.06 61.30
N HIS A 719 -45.87 39.15 60.73
CA HIS A 719 -45.84 39.43 59.28
C HIS A 719 -44.71 38.68 58.55
N ILE A 720 -45.07 37.87 57.55
CA ILE A 720 -44.12 37.07 56.74
C ILE A 720 -43.33 37.98 55.76
N PRO A 721 -41.98 38.00 55.79
CA PRO A 721 -41.16 38.98 55.07
C PRO A 721 -41.25 38.97 53.53
N ILE A 722 -41.60 37.82 52.92
CA ILE A 722 -41.55 37.65 51.45
C ILE A 722 -42.75 38.27 50.73
N VAL A 723 -43.80 38.67 51.47
CA VAL A 723 -45.10 39.05 50.85
C VAL A 723 -45.47 40.52 51.06
N HIS A 724 -44.89 41.22 52.03
CA HIS A 724 -45.22 42.63 52.29
C HIS A 724 -43.99 43.51 52.02
N PRO A 725 -44.00 44.33 50.93
CA PRO A 725 -42.98 45.34 50.72
C PRO A 725 -43.04 46.38 51.85
N ILE A 726 -41.88 46.93 52.19
CA ILE A 726 -41.74 47.90 53.28
C ILE A 726 -42.38 49.22 52.83
N HIS A 727 -43.43 49.67 53.53
CA HIS A 727 -43.83 51.07 53.46
C HIS A 727 -42.96 51.88 54.44
N HIS A 728 -42.30 52.92 53.93
CA HIS A 728 -41.51 53.86 54.73
C HIS A 728 -42.44 54.70 55.61
N GLY A 729 -42.54 54.34 56.89
CA GLY A 729 -43.26 55.09 57.92
C GLY A 729 -42.58 54.95 59.28
N LYS A 730 -42.45 56.09 59.97
CA LYS A 730 -41.84 56.41 61.30
C LYS A 730 -40.90 55.36 61.95
N GLU A 731 -39.72 55.86 62.30
CA GLU A 731 -38.50 55.14 62.74
C GLU A 731 -38.62 54.36 64.07
N GLU A 732 -39.59 54.69 64.93
CA GLU A 732 -39.74 54.13 66.28
C GLU A 732 -40.11 52.64 66.35
N HIS A 733 -40.61 52.05 65.26
CA HIS A 733 -40.93 50.61 65.21
C HIS A 733 -40.02 49.83 64.26
N ARG A 734 -38.85 50.38 63.90
CA ARG A 734 -37.95 49.77 62.90
C ARG A 734 -37.12 48.62 63.48
N MET A 735 -36.62 48.76 64.71
CA MET A 735 -35.79 47.75 65.38
C MET A 735 -36.61 46.51 65.79
N ALA A 736 -37.76 46.70 66.43
CA ALA A 736 -38.65 45.59 66.80
C ALA A 736 -39.14 44.78 65.57
N ARG A 737 -39.44 45.46 64.45
CA ARG A 737 -39.80 44.79 63.18
C ARG A 737 -38.61 44.09 62.50
N LEU A 738 -37.38 44.51 62.76
CA LEU A 738 -36.16 43.86 62.27
C LEU A 738 -35.87 42.59 63.07
N GLU A 739 -36.05 42.64 64.38
CA GLU A 739 -35.87 41.53 65.31
C GLU A 739 -36.91 40.42 65.08
N GLU A 740 -38.18 40.78 64.87
CA GLU A 740 -39.22 39.83 64.46
C GLU A 740 -38.92 39.15 63.11
N ARG A 741 -38.34 39.90 62.16
CA ARG A 741 -37.95 39.35 60.86
C ARG A 741 -36.75 38.42 60.99
N LEU A 742 -35.78 38.73 61.84
CA LEU A 742 -34.63 37.86 62.14
C LEU A 742 -35.08 36.55 62.77
N HIS A 743 -35.97 36.58 63.76
CA HIS A 743 -36.56 35.37 64.35
C HIS A 743 -37.32 34.53 63.31
N MET A 744 -38.12 35.15 62.45
CA MET A 744 -38.83 34.42 61.39
C MET A 744 -37.87 33.80 60.36
N PHE A 745 -36.78 34.50 60.01
CA PHE A 745 -35.73 33.97 59.14
C PHE A 745 -35.03 32.78 59.80
N GLU A 746 -34.69 32.87 61.09
CA GLU A 746 -34.11 31.77 61.86
C GLU A 746 -35.02 30.54 61.90
N PHE A 747 -36.33 30.72 62.16
CA PHE A 747 -37.31 29.64 62.15
C PHE A 747 -37.49 29.01 60.76
N LEU A 748 -37.48 29.81 59.69
CA LEU A 748 -37.49 29.30 58.32
C LEU A 748 -36.20 28.53 58.00
N PHE A 749 -35.05 29.01 58.47
CA PHE A 749 -33.78 28.29 58.33
C PHE A 749 -33.80 26.97 59.08
N GLN A 750 -34.26 26.93 60.34
CA GLN A 750 -34.41 25.68 61.09
C GLN A 750 -35.35 24.70 60.39
N ALA A 751 -36.53 25.15 59.94
CA ALA A 751 -37.53 24.25 59.34
C ALA A 751 -37.18 23.71 57.94
N TYR A 752 -36.32 24.40 57.19
CA TYR A 752 -35.96 24.01 55.82
C TYR A 752 -34.53 23.47 55.66
N TYR A 753 -33.61 23.82 56.56
CA TYR A 753 -32.18 23.52 56.42
C TYR A 753 -31.59 22.68 57.56
N ILE A 754 -32.26 22.57 58.71
CA ILE A 754 -31.77 21.82 59.87
C ILE A 754 -32.68 20.60 60.05
N ASP A 755 -32.09 19.40 60.07
CA ASP A 755 -32.85 18.16 60.23
C ASP A 755 -33.41 18.06 61.66
N ASP A 756 -34.72 17.88 61.76
CA ASP A 756 -35.55 17.95 62.98
C ASP A 756 -35.21 16.83 64.02
N GLU A 757 -34.37 15.87 63.63
CA GLU A 757 -33.96 14.73 64.45
C GLU A 757 -32.93 15.11 65.53
N VAL A 758 -31.99 16.02 65.23
CA VAL A 758 -30.91 16.42 66.17
C VAL A 758 -31.45 17.30 67.30
N PHE A 759 -32.48 18.11 67.04
CA PHE A 759 -33.07 18.98 68.07
C PHE A 759 -34.11 18.27 68.95
N ARG A 760 -34.76 17.20 68.46
CA ARG A 760 -35.62 16.35 69.29
C ARG A 760 -34.84 15.61 70.39
N SER A 761 -33.60 15.21 70.14
CA SER A 761 -32.73 14.58 71.15
C SER A 761 -32.19 15.57 72.19
N LEU A 762 -32.07 16.86 71.83
CA LEU A 762 -31.71 17.95 72.76
C LEU A 762 -32.90 18.40 73.64
N GLY A 763 -34.12 18.32 73.12
CA GLY A 763 -35.34 18.60 73.89
C GLY A 763 -35.68 17.53 74.94
N SER A 764 -35.34 16.27 74.69
CA SER A 764 -35.56 15.19 75.67
C SER A 764 -34.49 15.14 76.78
N SER A 765 -33.31 15.72 76.55
CA SER A 765 -32.20 15.75 77.52
C SER A 765 -32.24 16.95 78.48
N SER A 766 -33.09 17.95 78.23
CA SER A 766 -33.22 19.17 79.06
C SER A 766 -34.37 19.15 80.08
N GLY A 767 -35.16 18.07 80.14
CA GLY A 767 -36.35 17.93 80.99
C GLY A 767 -36.18 17.18 82.32
N SER A 768 -34.95 16.87 82.78
CA SER A 768 -34.73 16.13 84.04
C SER A 768 -33.73 16.83 84.97
N SER A 769 -34.15 17.92 85.61
CA SER A 769 -33.61 18.34 86.91
C SER A 769 -34.54 19.36 87.58
N ASN A 770 -34.75 19.18 88.89
CA ASN A 770 -35.58 19.95 89.84
C ASN A 770 -37.08 19.58 89.84
N GLY A 771 -37.66 19.04 90.91
CA GLY A 771 -37.18 18.73 92.25
C GLY A 771 -38.36 18.29 93.11
N ASN A 772 -38.13 17.28 93.95
CA ASN A 772 -39.05 16.78 94.98
C ASN A 772 -39.37 17.86 96.04
N GLY A 773 -40.58 17.78 96.61
CA GLY A 773 -40.95 18.42 97.87
C GLY A 773 -42.43 18.25 98.24
N GLU A 774 -42.71 17.20 99.04
CA GLU A 774 -43.73 17.03 100.12
C GLU A 774 -45.24 17.31 99.82
N GLY A 775 -46.24 16.54 100.29
CA GLY A 775 -46.31 15.39 101.20
C GLY A 775 -47.79 14.94 101.41
N VAL A 776 -47.92 13.79 102.10
CA VAL A 776 -49.09 12.93 102.41
C VAL A 776 -49.49 11.91 101.34
#